data_AF-A0A2D5E8B1-F1
#
_entry.id   AF-A0A2D5E8B1-F1
#
_cell.length_a   1.000
_cell.length_b   1.000
_cell.length_c   1.000
_cell.angle_alpha   90.00
_cell.angle_beta   90.00
_cell.angle_gamma   90.00
#
_symmetry.space_group_name_H-M   'P 1'
#
loop_
_entity.id
_entity.type
_entity.pdbx_description
1 polymer ?
#
loop_
_entity_poly.entity_id
_entity_poly.type
_entity_poly.pdbx_seq_one_letter_code
_entity_poly.pdbx_strand_id
1 'polypeptide(L)'
;MILRKIPLLATLTLALLPTIDSMAMHQSDPRPTLTPSMLDGIAANMRNGMRPERDASIDVRAGNQLRQLVVELALQGRRGEPGSGSAALAAIRLGHEIQEIEAWMTRAVSGNVPVGNPASPLTEDARLRTIRRLGVFSDVALDEFRRRPRDSSTEIDDALAVVLAPIRDTIEVVLDRELQSRWPVISEESRPLDPRSTELIPIMLRLEALTRPAFDPRMPIRFQEVLISRIEKAAEAITLDADDENHESRLAGLERMIRISDDLTRAEHSSDPFESYVEAISKAIAERPNPRTGVDPTAELAALLLPTELLSQSSASMTLNELRTHRRRIRNQYDQKRGAVDSGISVPDRRWVEQVAELQLLARDVQRTHTAERIIVELGAVNPTARPAMLTRIRTWFRLLASSRTQAQAAAALDRLDLDAARFLVIPGEDLLDSPTEAFNRRIAGRASDLATRIQLVRRGWIEEISQGLLDGPSQLELKRLSRLLAVLVQVNEFSPEPGRLMKSIKICNRWGGWFIDADSIAWSARALAPGLLVAADAAADGQGERLERDLDRLEHLVPPARLLTRLADVVEDSLSDLPAGGIGAIATLATPPGPDAWGIDHRDSFASISRGFAEISAARRRDDDTGVELLSAWIADACDDLLTELDGSDSGSSGTDARLESELKEQGT
;
A
#
# COMPACT_ATOMS: atom_id res chain seq x y z
N MET A 1 -12.99 -55.93 -2.61
CA MET A 1 -13.61 -56.48 -1.38
C MET A 1 -13.20 -55.56 -0.23
N ILE A 2 -13.96 -54.53 0.16
CA ILE A 2 -15.28 -54.50 0.85
C ILE A 2 -15.16 -54.76 2.37
N LEU A 3 -15.48 -53.69 3.15
CA LEU A 3 -15.94 -53.56 4.57
C LEU A 3 -14.85 -53.50 5.67
N ARG A 4 -14.95 -52.72 6.78
CA ARG A 4 -16.00 -51.94 7.48
C ARG A 4 -15.32 -51.03 8.54
N LYS A 5 -15.62 -49.72 8.65
CA LYS A 5 -16.54 -48.99 9.57
C LYS A 5 -16.36 -49.14 11.11
N ILE A 6 -15.99 -48.00 11.71
CA ILE A 6 -16.22 -47.32 13.04
C ILE A 6 -17.68 -47.49 13.62
N PRO A 7 -18.11 -47.11 14.88
CA PRO A 7 -17.48 -46.47 16.09
C PRO A 7 -17.80 -47.10 17.48
N LEU A 8 -17.21 -46.57 18.57
CA LEU A 8 -17.86 -46.52 19.90
C LEU A 8 -17.45 -45.27 20.70
N LEU A 9 -18.48 -44.48 21.04
CA LEU A 9 -18.52 -43.37 21.99
C LEU A 9 -18.85 -43.90 23.40
N ALA A 10 -18.57 -43.06 24.41
CA ALA A 10 -19.10 -43.05 25.79
C ALA A 10 -18.25 -43.71 26.90
N THR A 11 -17.48 -42.88 27.61
CA THR A 11 -17.43 -42.85 29.08
C THR A 11 -16.59 -41.67 29.54
N LEU A 12 -17.19 -40.66 30.17
CA LEU A 12 -16.67 -39.96 31.35
C LEU A 12 -17.59 -38.78 31.71
N THR A 13 -18.55 -39.08 32.59
CA THR A 13 -19.23 -38.08 33.42
C THR A 13 -19.21 -38.60 34.85
N LEU A 14 -18.91 -37.70 35.80
CA LEU A 14 -19.13 -37.77 37.26
C LEU A 14 -18.14 -38.51 38.14
N ALA A 15 -17.41 -37.71 38.95
CA ALA A 15 -17.03 -37.87 40.37
C ALA A 15 -15.77 -37.00 40.58
N LEU A 16 -15.61 -36.03 41.48
CA LEU A 16 -16.12 -35.73 42.81
C LEU A 16 -15.36 -34.46 43.29
N LEU A 17 -16.04 -33.42 43.77
CA LEU A 17 -15.56 -32.52 44.84
C LEU A 17 -16.22 -33.02 46.16
N PRO A 18 -15.74 -32.75 47.40
CA PRO A 18 -15.13 -31.48 47.83
C PRO A 18 -14.00 -31.59 48.89
N THR A 19 -13.33 -30.47 49.18
CA THR A 19 -12.80 -30.18 50.54
C THR A 19 -12.68 -28.67 50.74
N ILE A 20 -13.41 -28.17 51.74
CA ILE A 20 -13.26 -26.89 52.42
C ILE A 20 -13.03 -27.27 53.89
N ASP A 21 -11.93 -26.86 54.52
CA ASP A 21 -11.99 -25.90 55.63
C ASP A 21 -10.62 -25.54 56.24
N SER A 22 -10.58 -24.33 56.82
CA SER A 22 -9.60 -23.79 57.77
C SER A 22 -8.22 -23.33 57.26
N MET A 23 -8.05 -22.02 57.10
CA MET A 23 -7.36 -21.18 58.11
C MET A 23 -7.67 -19.69 57.88
N ALA A 24 -7.95 -19.00 58.99
CA ALA A 24 -8.42 -17.62 59.05
C ALA A 24 -7.29 -16.61 59.36
N MET A 25 -7.61 -15.35 59.08
CA MET A 25 -7.05 -14.08 59.56
C MET A 25 -5.72 -13.58 58.98
N HIS A 26 -5.80 -12.57 58.09
CA HIS A 26 -5.49 -11.19 58.49
C HIS A 26 -5.95 -10.13 57.46
N GLN A 27 -6.44 -9.02 58.01
CA GLN A 27 -6.48 -7.66 57.48
C GLN A 27 -7.54 -7.29 56.43
N SER A 28 -8.23 -6.22 56.81
CA SER A 28 -9.44 -5.63 56.27
C SER A 28 -9.12 -4.61 55.18
N ASP A 29 -9.48 -4.91 53.94
CA ASP A 29 -9.66 -3.89 52.89
C ASP A 29 -11.11 -3.38 52.91
N PRO A 30 -11.34 -2.08 52.69
CA PRO A 30 -12.68 -1.51 52.63
C PRO A 30 -13.38 -2.05 51.38
N ARG A 31 -14.49 -2.78 51.60
CA ARG A 31 -15.36 -3.26 50.51
C ARG A 31 -15.83 -2.07 49.68
N PRO A 32 -15.77 -2.14 48.34
CA PRO A 32 -16.31 -1.09 47.48
C PRO A 32 -17.82 -1.01 47.70
N THR A 33 -18.29 0.12 48.22
CA THR A 33 -19.72 0.47 48.22
C THR A 33 -20.16 0.67 46.78
N LEU A 34 -21.01 -0.23 46.29
CA LEU A 34 -21.68 -0.07 44.99
C LEU A 34 -22.43 1.27 44.99
N THR A 35 -22.02 2.18 44.10
CA THR A 35 -22.68 3.47 43.96
C THR A 35 -24.07 3.29 43.34
N PRO A 36 -25.02 4.20 43.60
CA PRO A 36 -26.31 4.21 42.92
C PRO A 36 -26.19 4.15 41.38
N SER A 37 -25.16 4.75 40.79
CA SER A 37 -24.91 4.66 39.34
C SER A 37 -24.49 3.26 38.87
N MET A 38 -23.73 2.51 39.68
CA MET A 38 -23.41 1.11 39.40
C MET A 38 -24.63 0.23 39.53
N LEU A 39 -25.49 0.50 40.52
CA LEU A 39 -26.76 -0.20 40.67
C LEU A 39 -27.75 0.13 39.56
N ASP A 40 -27.78 1.37 39.07
CA ASP A 40 -28.58 1.77 37.90
C ASP A 40 -28.03 1.18 36.60
N GLY A 41 -26.70 1.07 36.45
CA GLY A 41 -26.06 0.38 35.31
C GLY A 41 -26.33 -1.13 35.32
N ILE A 42 -26.28 -1.76 36.50
CA ILE A 42 -26.64 -3.17 36.68
C ILE A 42 -28.16 -3.37 36.48
N ALA A 43 -29.01 -2.47 36.96
CA ALA A 43 -30.45 -2.51 36.76
C ALA A 43 -30.85 -2.24 35.30
N ALA A 44 -30.13 -1.38 34.58
CA ALA A 44 -30.29 -1.16 33.14
C ALA A 44 -29.86 -2.41 32.35
N ASN A 45 -28.76 -3.05 32.73
CA ASN A 45 -28.32 -4.32 32.14
C ASN A 45 -29.23 -5.51 32.48
N MET A 46 -29.85 -5.52 33.67
CA MET A 46 -30.85 -6.52 34.04
C MET A 46 -32.23 -6.26 33.41
N ARG A 47 -32.61 -4.99 33.15
CA ARG A 47 -33.80 -4.62 32.37
C ARG A 47 -33.64 -4.94 30.88
N ASN A 48 -32.42 -4.86 30.35
CA ASN A 48 -32.04 -5.40 29.04
C ASN A 48 -31.84 -6.92 29.09
N GLY A 49 -32.84 -7.63 29.62
CA GLY A 49 -32.78 -9.01 30.11
C GLY A 49 -31.84 -9.92 29.32
N MET A 50 -31.06 -10.73 30.06
CA MET A 50 -30.22 -11.81 29.53
C MET A 50 -30.90 -12.47 28.34
N ARG A 51 -30.42 -12.13 27.14
CA ARG A 51 -30.92 -12.67 25.88
C ARG A 51 -30.65 -14.17 25.91
N PRO A 52 -31.63 -15.04 25.60
CA PRO A 52 -31.33 -16.45 25.41
C PRO A 52 -30.26 -16.56 24.31
N GLU A 53 -29.15 -17.25 24.56
CA GLU A 53 -28.10 -17.50 23.54
C GLU A 53 -28.69 -18.11 22.24
N ARG A 54 -29.87 -18.75 22.33
CA ARG A 54 -30.63 -19.27 21.19
C ARG A 54 -31.14 -18.19 20.23
N ASP A 55 -31.44 -16.98 20.71
CA ASP A 55 -31.98 -15.89 19.88
C ASP A 55 -30.88 -15.19 19.09
N ALA A 56 -29.67 -15.08 19.65
CA ALA A 56 -28.53 -14.42 19.03
C ALA A 56 -27.86 -15.24 17.90
N SER A 57 -28.27 -16.49 17.69
CA SER A 57 -27.74 -17.36 16.63
C SER A 57 -28.70 -17.55 15.46
N ILE A 58 -29.90 -16.96 15.52
CA ILE A 58 -30.95 -17.20 14.52
C ILE A 58 -30.68 -16.45 13.21
N ASP A 59 -30.14 -15.23 13.28
CA ASP A 59 -29.74 -14.42 12.14
C ASP A 59 -28.52 -15.02 11.43
N VAL A 60 -27.54 -15.51 12.18
CA VAL A 60 -26.37 -16.22 11.63
C VAL A 60 -26.81 -17.49 10.89
N ARG A 61 -27.73 -18.28 11.47
CA ARG A 61 -28.28 -19.47 10.79
C ARG A 61 -29.10 -19.12 9.54
N ALA A 62 -29.92 -18.08 9.61
CA ALA A 62 -30.68 -17.60 8.46
C ALA A 62 -29.75 -17.09 7.35
N GLY A 63 -28.72 -16.31 7.67
CA GLY A 63 -27.70 -15.87 6.70
C GLY A 63 -27.00 -17.04 6.02
N ASN A 64 -26.61 -18.06 6.78
CA ASN A 64 -26.01 -19.27 6.21
C ASN A 64 -26.94 -20.02 5.25
N GLN A 65 -28.24 -20.14 5.57
CA GLN A 65 -29.22 -20.74 4.66
C GLN A 65 -29.45 -19.90 3.40
N LEU A 66 -29.45 -18.57 3.53
CA LEU A 66 -29.56 -17.67 2.39
C LEU A 66 -28.38 -17.82 1.43
N ARG A 67 -27.16 -17.93 1.96
CA ARG A 67 -25.94 -18.22 1.17
C ARG A 67 -26.01 -19.58 0.49
N GLN A 68 -26.45 -20.62 1.19
CA GLN A 68 -26.63 -21.96 0.61
C GLN A 68 -27.67 -21.97 -0.52
N LEU A 69 -28.73 -21.18 -0.40
CA LEU A 69 -29.73 -21.01 -1.45
C LEU A 69 -29.13 -20.37 -2.72
N VAL A 70 -28.27 -19.34 -2.57
CA VAL A 70 -27.52 -18.74 -3.68
C VAL A 70 -26.64 -19.78 -4.39
N VAL A 71 -25.95 -20.62 -3.62
CA VAL A 71 -25.10 -21.70 -4.17
C VAL A 71 -25.93 -22.72 -4.95
N GLU A 72 -27.06 -23.17 -4.41
CA GLU A 72 -27.94 -24.12 -5.11
C GLU A 72 -28.49 -23.55 -6.42
N LEU A 73 -28.90 -22.27 -6.42
CA LEU A 73 -29.34 -21.57 -7.63
C LEU A 73 -28.22 -21.49 -8.68
N ALA A 74 -27.00 -21.18 -8.26
CA ALA A 74 -25.83 -21.14 -9.15
C ALA A 74 -25.50 -22.53 -9.72
N LEU A 75 -25.54 -23.58 -8.88
CA LEU A 75 -25.31 -24.96 -9.30
C LEU A 75 -26.38 -25.43 -10.29
N GLN A 76 -27.62 -25.00 -10.13
CA GLN A 76 -28.69 -25.29 -11.06
C GLN A 76 -28.55 -24.51 -12.38
N GLY A 77 -28.10 -23.25 -12.31
CA GLY A 77 -27.79 -22.47 -13.50
C GLY A 77 -26.73 -23.08 -14.41
N ARG A 78 -25.90 -23.97 -13.86
CA ARG A 78 -24.87 -24.72 -14.59
C ARG A 78 -25.39 -25.92 -15.39
N ARG A 79 -26.55 -26.50 -15.05
CA ARG A 79 -26.97 -27.81 -15.60
C ARG A 79 -27.40 -27.77 -17.07
N GLY A 80 -27.60 -26.59 -17.65
CA GLY A 80 -28.04 -26.45 -19.05
C GLY A 80 -29.47 -26.96 -19.29
N GLU A 81 -30.23 -27.11 -18.21
CA GLU A 81 -31.63 -27.55 -18.21
C GLU A 81 -32.55 -26.34 -18.48
N PRO A 82 -33.79 -26.56 -18.92
CA PRO A 82 -34.81 -25.52 -18.91
C PRO A 82 -34.86 -24.81 -17.55
N GLY A 83 -34.80 -23.47 -17.55
CA GLY A 83 -34.74 -22.67 -16.32
C GLY A 83 -33.33 -22.39 -15.77
N SER A 84 -32.27 -23.02 -16.27
CA SER A 84 -30.89 -22.76 -15.81
C SER A 84 -30.47 -21.28 -15.93
N GLY A 85 -30.80 -20.60 -17.04
CA GLY A 85 -30.51 -19.17 -17.18
C GLY A 85 -31.19 -18.30 -16.11
N SER A 86 -32.44 -18.60 -15.77
CA SER A 86 -33.18 -17.90 -14.72
C SER A 86 -32.61 -18.20 -13.32
N ALA A 87 -32.19 -19.44 -13.06
CA ALA A 87 -31.55 -19.80 -11.80
C ALA A 87 -30.22 -19.05 -11.60
N ALA A 88 -29.42 -18.91 -12.66
CA ALA A 88 -28.18 -18.13 -12.61
C ALA A 88 -28.44 -16.63 -12.34
N LEU A 89 -29.43 -16.04 -13.03
CA LEU A 89 -29.81 -14.64 -12.80
C LEU A 89 -30.36 -14.42 -11.37
N ALA A 90 -31.15 -15.36 -10.86
CA ALA A 90 -31.63 -15.34 -9.48
C ALA A 90 -30.49 -15.45 -8.46
N ALA A 91 -29.48 -16.29 -8.71
CA ALA A 91 -28.29 -16.40 -7.86
C ALA A 91 -27.52 -15.07 -7.81
N ILE A 92 -27.30 -14.43 -8.96
CA ILE A 92 -26.61 -13.13 -9.05
C ILE A 92 -27.39 -12.06 -8.29
N ARG A 93 -28.70 -11.96 -8.53
CA ARG A 93 -29.55 -10.98 -7.87
C ARG A 93 -29.57 -11.15 -6.36
N LEU A 94 -29.75 -12.39 -5.89
CA LEU A 94 -29.78 -12.67 -4.46
C LEU A 94 -28.41 -12.48 -3.80
N GLY A 95 -27.32 -12.82 -4.50
CA GLY A 95 -25.96 -12.61 -4.04
C GLY A 95 -25.60 -11.12 -3.89
N HIS A 96 -26.13 -10.26 -4.76
CA HIS A 96 -25.95 -8.81 -4.65
C HIS A 96 -26.61 -8.22 -3.39
N GLU A 97 -27.80 -8.70 -3.03
CA GLU A 97 -28.61 -8.17 -1.92
C GLU A 97 -28.27 -8.80 -0.56
N ILE A 98 -27.44 -9.85 -0.53
CA ILE A 98 -27.32 -10.72 0.64
C ILE A 98 -26.79 -10.01 1.88
N GLN A 99 -25.79 -9.12 1.72
CA GLN A 99 -25.20 -8.38 2.83
C GLN A 99 -26.19 -7.39 3.44
N GLU A 100 -27.01 -6.76 2.60
CA GLU A 100 -28.01 -5.81 3.07
C GLU A 100 -29.13 -6.58 3.81
N ILE A 101 -29.63 -7.68 3.24
CA ILE A 101 -30.61 -8.55 3.89
C ILE A 101 -30.09 -9.06 5.25
N GLU A 102 -28.84 -9.51 5.32
CA GLU A 102 -28.20 -9.95 6.58
C GLU A 102 -28.12 -8.83 7.61
N ALA A 103 -27.70 -7.63 7.21
CA ALA A 103 -27.67 -6.48 8.10
C ALA A 103 -29.07 -6.16 8.67
N TRP A 104 -30.12 -6.27 7.85
CA TRP A 104 -31.49 -6.08 8.33
C TRP A 104 -31.98 -7.21 9.24
N MET A 105 -31.62 -8.46 8.97
CA MET A 105 -31.93 -9.59 9.87
C MET A 105 -31.28 -9.42 11.24
N THR A 106 -29.98 -9.12 11.29
CA THR A 106 -29.25 -8.89 12.54
C THR A 106 -29.83 -7.71 13.30
N ARG A 107 -30.13 -6.61 12.61
CA ARG A 107 -30.81 -5.44 13.19
C ARG A 107 -32.16 -5.84 13.79
N ALA A 108 -33.00 -6.56 13.05
CA ALA A 108 -34.33 -6.98 13.49
C ALA A 108 -34.30 -7.91 14.71
N VAL A 109 -33.36 -8.85 14.76
CA VAL A 109 -33.16 -9.76 15.90
C VAL A 109 -32.63 -9.01 17.12
N SER A 110 -31.75 -8.03 16.91
CA SER A 110 -31.16 -7.21 17.98
C SER A 110 -32.16 -6.29 18.68
N GLY A 111 -33.30 -5.98 18.03
CA GLY A 111 -34.32 -5.04 18.50
C GLY A 111 -33.93 -3.55 18.40
N ASN A 112 -32.69 -3.25 17.98
CA ASN A 112 -32.15 -1.89 17.92
C ASN A 112 -32.54 -1.13 16.65
N VAL A 113 -33.57 -1.57 15.94
CA VAL A 113 -33.99 -0.93 14.69
C VAL A 113 -34.99 0.17 15.01
N PRO A 114 -34.70 1.42 14.65
CA PRO A 114 -35.72 2.45 14.60
C PRO A 114 -36.72 2.10 13.49
N VAL A 115 -37.97 1.84 13.86
CA VAL A 115 -39.09 1.53 12.98
C VAL A 115 -40.02 2.75 12.88
N GLY A 116 -40.48 3.03 11.66
CA GLY A 116 -41.45 4.10 11.38
C GLY A 116 -40.88 5.52 11.45
N ASN A 117 -41.77 6.50 11.26
CA ASN A 117 -41.48 7.92 11.45
C ASN A 117 -42.57 8.53 12.37
N PRO A 118 -42.26 8.89 13.63
CA PRO A 118 -40.92 8.92 14.23
C PRO A 118 -40.36 7.54 14.57
N ALA A 119 -39.04 7.42 14.43
CA ALA A 119 -38.25 6.24 14.74
C ALA A 119 -38.51 5.73 16.17
N SER A 120 -39.14 4.56 16.29
CA SER A 120 -39.40 3.88 17.56
C SER A 120 -38.76 2.48 17.55
N PRO A 121 -38.20 1.99 18.68
CA PRO A 121 -37.64 0.64 18.72
C PRO A 121 -38.71 -0.41 18.42
N LEU A 122 -38.29 -1.51 17.80
CA LEU A 122 -39.17 -2.63 17.49
C LEU A 122 -39.82 -3.19 18.78
N THR A 123 -41.14 -3.34 18.79
CA THR A 123 -41.84 -3.94 19.95
C THR A 123 -41.36 -5.37 20.20
N GLU A 124 -41.32 -5.80 21.46
CA GLU A 124 -40.85 -7.15 21.81
C GLU A 124 -41.66 -8.25 21.12
N ASP A 125 -42.97 -8.05 20.97
CA ASP A 125 -43.84 -8.98 20.21
C ASP A 125 -43.45 -9.04 18.73
N ALA A 126 -43.12 -7.90 18.11
CA ALA A 126 -42.66 -7.87 16.73
C ALA A 126 -41.27 -8.53 16.58
N ARG A 127 -40.36 -8.29 17.52
CA ARG A 127 -39.05 -8.96 17.60
C ARG A 127 -39.19 -10.48 17.71
N LEU A 128 -40.04 -10.98 18.62
CA LEU A 128 -40.29 -12.41 18.80
C LEU A 128 -40.99 -13.05 17.58
N ARG A 129 -41.80 -12.29 16.84
CA ARG A 129 -42.36 -12.74 15.55
C ARG A 129 -41.27 -12.85 14.48
N THR A 130 -40.37 -11.87 14.40
CA THR A 130 -39.20 -11.91 13.52
C THR A 130 -38.31 -13.11 13.80
N ILE A 131 -37.93 -13.34 15.06
CA ILE A 131 -37.08 -14.48 15.46
C ILE A 131 -37.74 -15.80 15.04
N ARG A 132 -39.06 -15.96 15.26
CA ARG A 132 -39.80 -17.16 14.83
C ARG A 132 -39.81 -17.34 13.31
N ARG A 133 -40.01 -16.27 12.54
CA ARG A 133 -40.02 -16.31 11.07
C ARG A 133 -38.65 -16.66 10.50
N LEU A 134 -37.58 -16.06 11.02
CA LEU A 134 -36.20 -16.39 10.64
C LEU A 134 -35.82 -17.82 11.05
N GLY A 135 -36.37 -18.33 12.14
CA GLY A 135 -36.25 -19.74 12.51
C GLY A 135 -36.91 -20.68 11.50
N VAL A 136 -38.14 -20.39 11.08
CA VAL A 136 -38.83 -21.16 10.04
C VAL A 136 -38.04 -21.15 8.72
N PHE A 137 -37.49 -20.00 8.33
CA PHE A 137 -36.59 -19.91 7.18
C PHE A 137 -35.36 -20.81 7.37
N SER A 138 -34.67 -20.67 8.51
CA SER A 138 -33.44 -21.40 8.81
C SER A 138 -33.62 -22.92 8.78
N ASP A 139 -34.79 -23.41 9.18
CA ASP A 139 -35.05 -24.83 9.32
C ASP A 139 -35.57 -25.49 8.02
N VAL A 140 -36.22 -24.73 7.13
CA VAL A 140 -37.02 -25.31 6.03
C VAL A 140 -36.65 -24.77 4.63
N ALA A 141 -36.01 -23.60 4.52
CA ALA A 141 -35.84 -22.89 3.25
C ALA A 141 -35.18 -23.73 2.14
N LEU A 142 -34.04 -24.34 2.44
CA LEU A 142 -33.27 -25.09 1.44
C LEU A 142 -33.95 -26.39 1.00
N ASP A 143 -34.60 -27.07 1.94
CA ASP A 143 -35.34 -28.30 1.66
C ASP A 143 -36.61 -28.02 0.84
N GLU A 144 -37.31 -26.93 1.16
CA GLU A 144 -38.47 -26.47 0.39
C GLU A 144 -38.07 -26.04 -1.02
N PHE A 145 -36.94 -25.33 -1.17
CA PHE A 145 -36.40 -24.97 -2.47
C PHE A 145 -36.06 -26.21 -3.32
N ARG A 146 -35.42 -27.21 -2.72
CA ARG A 146 -35.01 -28.45 -3.41
C ARG A 146 -36.20 -29.31 -3.88
N ARG A 147 -37.33 -29.28 -3.16
CA ARG A 147 -38.52 -30.08 -3.46
C ARG A 147 -39.39 -29.54 -4.59
N ARG A 148 -39.22 -28.27 -4.98
CA ARG A 148 -40.08 -27.64 -5.99
C ARG A 148 -39.58 -27.94 -7.42
N PRO A 149 -40.51 -28.03 -8.41
CA PRO A 149 -40.17 -28.07 -9.83
C PRO A 149 -39.52 -26.73 -10.22
N ARG A 150 -38.54 -26.78 -11.13
CA ARG A 150 -37.67 -25.64 -11.45
C ARG A 150 -37.28 -25.64 -12.93
N ASP A 151 -38.19 -26.07 -13.78
CA ASP A 151 -37.96 -26.29 -15.21
C ASP A 151 -38.21 -25.00 -16.02
N SER A 152 -38.69 -23.94 -15.36
CA SER A 152 -38.97 -22.65 -16.00
C SER A 152 -38.62 -21.45 -15.11
N SER A 153 -38.48 -20.30 -15.75
CA SER A 153 -38.25 -19.02 -15.06
C SER A 153 -39.33 -18.72 -14.02
N THR A 154 -40.59 -18.97 -14.37
CA THR A 154 -41.75 -18.72 -13.50
C THR A 154 -41.74 -19.65 -12.29
N GLU A 155 -41.35 -20.91 -12.47
CA GLU A 155 -41.26 -21.88 -11.37
C GLU A 155 -40.13 -21.55 -10.39
N ILE A 156 -38.98 -21.09 -10.91
CA ILE A 156 -37.86 -20.62 -10.06
C ILE A 156 -38.28 -19.38 -9.27
N ASP A 157 -38.92 -18.40 -9.92
CA ASP A 157 -39.42 -17.20 -9.25
C ASP A 157 -40.48 -17.54 -8.19
N ASP A 158 -41.42 -18.45 -8.47
CA ASP A 158 -42.44 -18.87 -7.50
C ASP A 158 -41.84 -19.70 -6.36
N ALA A 159 -40.83 -20.53 -6.62
CA ALA A 159 -40.11 -21.24 -5.58
C ALA A 159 -39.38 -20.26 -4.65
N LEU A 160 -38.67 -19.27 -5.20
CA LEU A 160 -37.95 -18.28 -4.42
C LEU A 160 -38.89 -17.34 -3.66
N ALA A 161 -40.02 -16.94 -4.25
CA ALA A 161 -41.02 -16.13 -3.55
C ALA A 161 -41.56 -16.83 -2.30
N VAL A 162 -41.75 -18.16 -2.34
CA VAL A 162 -42.17 -18.92 -1.16
C VAL A 162 -41.04 -19.09 -0.16
N VAL A 163 -39.84 -19.43 -0.63
CA VAL A 163 -38.68 -19.69 0.24
C VAL A 163 -38.24 -18.41 0.96
N LEU A 164 -38.27 -17.26 0.28
CA LEU A 164 -37.85 -15.97 0.85
C LEU A 164 -38.98 -15.24 1.59
N ALA A 165 -40.22 -15.75 1.58
CA ALA A 165 -41.34 -15.11 2.27
C ALA A 165 -41.07 -14.78 3.75
N PRO A 166 -40.45 -15.66 4.56
CA PRO A 166 -40.20 -15.33 5.96
C PRO A 166 -39.17 -14.20 6.17
N ILE A 167 -38.20 -14.04 5.25
CA ILE A 167 -37.24 -12.93 5.25
C ILE A 167 -37.96 -11.64 4.85
N ARG A 168 -38.76 -11.69 3.79
CA ARG A 168 -39.58 -10.56 3.34
C ARG A 168 -40.49 -10.06 4.45
N ASP A 169 -41.26 -10.96 5.07
CA ASP A 169 -42.13 -10.68 6.20
C ASP A 169 -41.39 -10.05 7.39
N THR A 170 -40.11 -10.41 7.58
CA THR A 170 -39.25 -9.83 8.61
C THR A 170 -38.92 -8.38 8.26
N ILE A 171 -38.53 -8.12 7.02
CA ILE A 171 -38.20 -6.77 6.54
C ILE A 171 -39.44 -5.87 6.56
N GLU A 172 -40.62 -6.38 6.17
CA GLU A 172 -41.89 -5.63 6.24
C GLU A 172 -42.23 -5.20 7.67
N VAL A 173 -42.02 -6.08 8.65
CA VAL A 173 -42.20 -5.75 10.07
C VAL A 173 -41.25 -4.66 10.54
N VAL A 174 -40.03 -4.66 10.01
CA VAL A 174 -39.00 -3.69 10.41
C VAL A 174 -39.19 -2.34 9.71
N LEU A 175 -39.68 -2.33 8.47
CA LEU A 175 -39.95 -1.12 7.72
C LEU A 175 -41.34 -0.53 8.01
N ASP A 176 -42.19 -1.25 8.75
CA ASP A 176 -43.61 -0.93 9.01
C ASP A 176 -44.40 -0.61 7.73
N ARG A 177 -44.11 -1.35 6.65
CA ARG A 177 -44.77 -1.22 5.35
C ARG A 177 -44.69 -2.53 4.56
N GLU A 178 -45.71 -2.78 3.74
CA GLU A 178 -45.70 -3.90 2.81
C GLU A 178 -44.66 -3.66 1.69
N LEU A 179 -43.87 -4.68 1.38
CA LEU A 179 -42.96 -4.65 0.24
C LEU A 179 -43.77 -4.96 -1.02
N GLN A 180 -43.71 -4.07 -2.02
CA GLN A 180 -44.39 -4.27 -3.30
C GLN A 180 -43.75 -5.38 -4.14
N SER A 181 -42.48 -5.68 -3.88
CA SER A 181 -41.72 -6.71 -4.57
C SER A 181 -41.97 -8.09 -3.94
N ARG A 182 -42.07 -9.12 -4.79
CA ARG A 182 -42.04 -10.53 -4.34
C ARG A 182 -40.68 -10.92 -3.75
N TRP A 183 -39.66 -10.09 -3.98
CA TRP A 183 -38.29 -10.22 -3.49
C TRP A 183 -38.00 -9.18 -2.39
N PRO A 184 -37.17 -9.52 -1.39
CA PRO A 184 -36.68 -8.57 -0.39
C PRO A 184 -35.66 -7.60 -1.03
N VAL A 185 -36.15 -6.54 -1.67
CA VAL A 185 -35.31 -5.46 -2.25
C VAL A 185 -35.39 -4.25 -1.34
N ILE A 186 -34.25 -3.68 -0.97
CA ILE A 186 -34.16 -2.58 -0.02
C ILE A 186 -33.62 -1.35 -0.74
N SER A 187 -34.41 -0.28 -0.80
CA SER A 187 -34.05 0.94 -1.52
C SER A 187 -33.09 1.83 -0.72
N GLU A 188 -32.14 2.49 -1.41
CA GLU A 188 -31.11 3.37 -0.83
C GLU A 188 -31.65 4.46 0.13
N GLU A 189 -32.91 4.89 -0.05
CA GLU A 189 -33.60 5.84 0.83
C GLU A 189 -33.78 5.36 2.29
N SER A 190 -33.35 4.13 2.63
CA SER A 190 -33.62 3.47 3.92
C SER A 190 -32.40 3.33 4.87
N ARG A 191 -31.26 4.01 4.61
CA ARG A 191 -29.98 3.87 5.40
C ARG A 191 -29.74 4.98 6.46
N PRO A 192 -29.37 4.67 7.72
CA PRO A 192 -28.97 5.66 8.76
C PRO A 192 -27.43 5.87 8.96
N LEU A 193 -26.99 7.01 9.53
CA LEU A 193 -25.58 7.52 9.70
C LEU A 193 -25.12 7.60 11.20
N ASP A 194 -23.81 7.41 11.55
CA ASP A 194 -23.24 7.65 12.93
C ASP A 194 -21.71 8.05 12.99
N PRO A 195 -21.22 9.03 13.81
CA PRO A 195 -19.82 9.53 13.76
C PRO A 195 -19.01 9.92 15.07
N ARG A 196 -18.78 9.12 16.14
CA ARG A 196 -18.01 9.63 17.35
C ARG A 196 -17.13 8.68 18.22
N SER A 197 -15.98 8.11 17.79
CA SER A 197 -15.16 7.31 18.77
C SER A 197 -13.62 7.14 18.63
N THR A 198 -12.80 8.02 18.00
CA THR A 198 -11.43 7.59 17.56
C THR A 198 -10.16 8.33 18.07
N GLU A 199 -10.16 9.44 18.82
CA GLU A 199 -8.94 10.32 18.78
C GLU A 199 -7.86 10.23 19.90
N LEU A 200 -8.11 9.83 21.16
CA LEU A 200 -7.13 10.07 22.25
C LEU A 200 -6.19 8.91 22.65
N ILE A 201 -6.55 7.66 22.38
CA ILE A 201 -5.78 6.47 22.80
C ILE A 201 -4.43 6.26 22.05
N PRO A 202 -4.27 6.63 20.76
CA PRO A 202 -3.04 6.34 20.00
C PRO A 202 -1.78 7.13 20.42
N ILE A 203 -1.95 8.32 21.02
CA ILE A 203 -0.83 9.25 21.27
C ILE A 203 0.02 8.79 22.48
N MET A 204 -0.62 8.29 23.53
CA MET A 204 0.08 7.82 24.74
C MET A 204 0.92 6.56 24.51
N LEU A 205 0.44 5.65 23.65
CA LEU A 205 1.15 4.41 23.32
C LEU A 205 2.43 4.65 22.51
N ARG A 206 2.53 5.76 21.76
CA ARG A 206 3.75 6.13 21.01
C ARG A 206 4.86 6.70 21.89
N LEU A 207 4.50 7.46 22.92
CA LEU A 207 5.47 8.05 23.87
C LEU A 207 6.20 6.98 24.70
N GLU A 208 5.50 5.93 25.11
CA GLU A 208 6.07 4.85 25.92
C GLU A 208 7.03 3.94 25.12
N ALA A 209 6.84 3.86 23.79
CA ALA A 209 7.70 3.10 22.88
C ALA A 209 9.05 3.79 22.63
N LEU A 210 9.10 5.13 22.69
CA LEU A 210 10.31 5.92 22.46
C LEU A 210 11.27 5.94 23.67
N THR A 211 10.78 5.61 24.86
CA THR A 211 11.55 5.68 26.13
C THR A 211 12.15 4.35 26.61
N ARG A 212 11.99 3.24 25.85
CA ARG A 212 12.59 1.92 26.21
C ARG A 212 13.94 1.70 25.50
N PRO A 213 14.94 1.07 26.15
CA PRO A 213 16.32 1.11 25.70
C PRO A 213 16.61 0.08 24.59
N ALA A 214 16.80 0.56 23.37
CA ALA A 214 17.59 -0.11 22.34
C ALA A 214 18.49 0.97 21.69
N PHE A 215 19.66 1.22 22.28
CA PHE A 215 20.55 2.33 21.90
C PHE A 215 21.73 1.84 21.05
N ASP A 216 21.92 2.46 19.88
CA ASP A 216 23.04 2.23 18.94
C ASP A 216 24.20 3.22 19.22
N PRO A 217 25.47 2.75 19.32
CA PRO A 217 26.65 3.58 19.60
C PRO A 217 27.12 4.54 18.48
N ARG A 218 26.40 4.68 17.36
CA ARG A 218 26.84 5.50 16.21
C ARG A 218 26.30 6.94 16.16
N MET A 219 25.31 7.28 16.98
CA MET A 219 24.87 8.66 17.13
C MET A 219 25.83 9.40 18.09
N PRO A 220 26.13 10.70 17.87
CA PRO A 220 26.83 11.47 18.88
C PRO A 220 26.00 11.49 20.17
N ILE A 221 26.48 10.85 21.24
CA ILE A 221 25.77 10.66 22.52
C ILE A 221 25.14 11.97 23.04
N ARG A 222 25.80 13.12 22.83
CA ARG A 222 25.30 14.44 23.22
C ARG A 222 24.04 14.89 22.47
N PHE A 223 23.78 14.39 21.27
CA PHE A 223 22.60 14.72 20.47
C PHE A 223 21.33 14.07 21.06
N GLN A 224 21.42 12.78 21.36
CA GLN A 224 20.33 11.99 21.94
C GLN A 224 19.94 12.52 23.33
N GLU A 225 20.93 12.82 24.17
CA GLU A 225 20.72 13.36 25.52
C GLU A 225 19.98 14.71 25.50
N VAL A 226 20.27 15.57 24.52
CA VAL A 226 19.64 16.90 24.41
C VAL A 226 18.21 16.81 23.87
N LEU A 227 17.95 15.96 22.87
CA LEU A 227 16.62 15.81 22.29
C LEU A 227 15.65 15.14 23.28
N ILE A 228 16.08 14.05 23.93
CA ILE A 228 15.30 13.33 24.94
C ILE A 228 14.99 14.25 26.12
N SER A 229 16.00 14.94 26.67
CA SER A 229 15.79 15.87 27.79
C SER A 229 14.80 17.00 27.46
N ARG A 230 14.73 17.44 26.19
CA ARG A 230 13.77 18.48 25.76
C ARG A 230 12.36 17.93 25.54
N ILE A 231 12.22 16.72 24.99
CA ILE A 231 10.91 16.05 24.86
C ILE A 231 10.32 15.75 26.24
N GLU A 232 11.13 15.24 27.17
CA GLU A 232 10.71 14.97 28.55
C GLU A 232 10.25 16.23 29.28
N LYS A 233 11.03 17.32 29.21
CA LYS A 233 10.65 18.61 29.81
C LYS A 233 9.39 19.22 29.19
N ALA A 234 9.17 19.03 27.89
CA ALA A 234 7.98 19.51 27.22
C ALA A 234 6.73 18.69 27.60
N ALA A 235 6.86 17.37 27.70
CA ALA A 235 5.78 16.49 28.16
C ALA A 235 5.40 16.76 29.63
N GLU A 236 6.40 16.99 30.50
CA GLU A 236 6.20 17.36 31.90
C GLU A 236 5.49 18.73 32.03
N ALA A 237 5.90 19.74 31.24
CA ALA A 237 5.24 21.05 31.23
C ALA A 237 3.79 21.02 30.72
N ILE A 238 3.42 20.06 29.86
CA ILE A 238 2.05 19.88 29.34
C ILE A 238 1.16 19.18 30.36
N THR A 239 1.71 18.20 31.09
CA THR A 239 0.96 17.43 32.09
C THR A 239 0.71 18.21 33.38
N LEU A 240 1.57 19.17 33.74
CA LEU A 240 1.41 20.02 34.92
C LEU A 240 0.38 21.15 34.77
N ASP A 241 -0.09 21.45 33.54
CA ASP A 241 -0.87 22.66 33.25
C ASP A 241 -1.97 22.37 32.20
N ALA A 242 -2.87 21.42 32.54
CA ALA A 242 -3.93 20.93 31.64
C ALA A 242 -5.04 21.97 31.36
N ASP A 243 -5.18 23.00 32.21
CA ASP A 243 -6.21 24.03 32.12
C ASP A 243 -5.74 25.32 31.42
N ASP A 244 -4.51 25.36 30.88
CA ASP A 244 -3.96 26.51 30.15
C ASP A 244 -4.61 26.63 28.75
N GLU A 245 -5.05 27.84 28.36
CA GLU A 245 -5.56 28.16 27.01
C GLU A 245 -4.56 27.81 25.88
N ASN A 246 -3.28 27.56 26.23
CA ASN A 246 -2.25 27.11 25.29
C ASN A 246 -2.00 25.60 25.27
N HIS A 247 -2.78 24.78 25.98
CA HIS A 247 -2.56 23.33 26.09
C HIS A 247 -2.50 22.63 24.72
N GLU A 248 -3.48 22.89 23.83
CA GLU A 248 -3.48 22.35 22.46
C GLU A 248 -2.25 22.78 21.65
N SER A 249 -1.80 24.02 21.82
CA SER A 249 -0.62 24.51 21.10
C SER A 249 0.68 23.88 21.62
N ARG A 250 0.76 23.55 22.91
CA ARG A 250 1.91 22.82 23.47
C ARG A 250 1.89 21.35 23.04
N LEU A 251 0.71 20.72 23.02
CA LEU A 251 0.51 19.34 22.56
C LEU A 251 0.90 19.17 21.09
N ALA A 252 0.47 20.10 20.23
CA ALA A 252 0.89 20.15 18.82
C ALA A 252 2.42 20.36 18.65
N GLY A 253 3.05 21.09 19.58
CA GLY A 253 4.52 21.24 19.61
C GLY A 253 5.25 19.95 19.99
N LEU A 254 4.74 19.22 20.97
CA LEU A 254 5.27 17.92 21.40
C LEU A 254 5.15 16.87 20.29
N GLU A 255 3.98 16.76 19.66
CA GLU A 255 3.75 15.86 18.53
C GLU A 255 4.71 16.15 17.36
N ARG A 256 5.03 17.42 17.13
CA ARG A 256 5.99 17.82 16.11
C ARG A 256 7.41 17.36 16.46
N MET A 257 7.86 17.55 17.71
CA MET A 257 9.19 17.09 18.13
C MET A 257 9.32 15.57 18.05
N ILE A 258 8.27 14.83 18.43
CA ILE A 258 8.21 13.37 18.30
C ILE A 258 8.30 12.97 16.82
N ARG A 259 7.52 13.60 15.95
CA ARG A 259 7.55 13.33 14.50
C ARG A 259 8.91 13.61 13.87
N ILE A 260 9.57 14.70 14.28
CA ILE A 260 10.93 15.02 13.83
C ILE A 260 11.90 13.94 14.30
N SER A 261 11.80 13.48 15.55
CA SER A 261 12.60 12.36 16.04
C SER A 261 12.39 11.11 15.20
N ASP A 262 11.13 10.75 14.90
CA ASP A 262 10.79 9.58 14.08
C ASP A 262 11.29 9.70 12.63
N ASP A 263 11.19 10.89 12.01
CA ASP A 263 11.69 11.17 10.66
C ASP A 263 13.23 11.06 10.64
N LEU A 264 13.92 11.52 11.70
CA LEU A 264 15.38 11.39 11.83
C LEU A 264 15.83 9.93 12.07
N THR A 265 15.13 9.17 12.91
CA THR A 265 15.42 7.75 13.14
C THR A 265 15.15 6.92 11.88
N ARG A 266 14.13 7.26 11.08
CA ARG A 266 13.91 6.62 9.76
C ARG A 266 14.98 6.99 8.75
N ALA A 267 15.42 8.25 8.72
CA ALA A 267 16.53 8.69 7.89
C ALA A 267 17.81 7.90 8.17
N GLU A 268 18.08 7.50 9.41
CA GLU A 268 19.26 6.71 9.78
C GLU A 268 19.33 5.34 9.07
N HIS A 269 18.17 4.74 8.79
CA HIS A 269 18.07 3.44 8.14
C HIS A 269 17.95 3.53 6.61
N SER A 270 18.10 4.73 6.05
CA SER A 270 18.07 4.99 4.61
C SER A 270 19.35 4.50 3.92
N SER A 271 19.24 4.20 2.62
CA SER A 271 20.41 3.95 1.76
C SER A 271 21.32 5.18 1.60
N ASP A 272 20.77 6.38 1.81
CA ASP A 272 21.54 7.62 1.95
C ASP A 272 21.08 8.37 3.21
N PRO A 273 21.65 8.03 4.38
CA PRO A 273 21.24 8.61 5.65
C PRO A 273 21.38 10.12 5.66
N PHE A 274 22.38 10.66 4.98
CA PHE A 274 22.67 12.09 4.99
C PHE A 274 21.62 12.89 4.23
N GLU A 275 21.23 12.45 3.03
CA GLU A 275 20.18 13.12 2.26
C GLU A 275 18.84 13.05 3.01
N SER A 276 18.53 11.90 3.59
CA SER A 276 17.31 11.69 4.39
C SER A 276 17.31 12.54 5.66
N TYR A 277 18.48 12.75 6.30
CA TYR A 277 18.64 13.67 7.42
C TYR A 277 18.37 15.12 7.00
N VAL A 278 18.97 15.57 5.89
CA VAL A 278 18.79 16.92 5.36
C VAL A 278 17.33 17.18 4.97
N GLU A 279 16.64 16.20 4.40
CA GLU A 279 15.23 16.27 4.04
C GLU A 279 14.33 16.34 5.29
N ALA A 280 14.53 15.45 6.27
CA ALA A 280 13.80 15.45 7.53
C ALA A 280 13.93 16.80 8.26
N ILE A 281 15.14 17.36 8.30
CA ILE A 281 15.42 18.68 8.89
C ILE A 281 14.77 19.80 8.07
N SER A 282 14.84 19.75 6.75
CA SER A 282 14.24 20.76 5.87
C SER A 282 12.72 20.78 6.00
N LYS A 283 12.09 19.61 6.10
CA LYS A 283 10.66 19.43 6.35
C LYS A 283 10.24 19.97 7.73
N ALA A 284 11.02 19.65 8.76
CA ALA A 284 10.82 20.17 10.11
C ALA A 284 10.87 21.71 10.17
N ILE A 285 11.78 22.33 9.42
CA ILE A 285 11.91 23.80 9.32
C ILE A 285 10.78 24.42 8.47
N ALA A 286 10.32 23.73 7.43
CA ALA A 286 9.26 24.22 6.54
C ALA A 286 7.88 24.25 7.20
N GLU A 287 7.62 23.36 8.15
CA GLU A 287 6.45 23.40 9.02
C GLU A 287 6.52 24.65 9.93
N ARG A 288 5.91 25.76 9.51
CA ARG A 288 5.97 27.05 10.22
C ARG A 288 5.60 26.92 11.71
N PRO A 289 6.27 27.66 12.62
CA PRO A 289 5.87 27.72 14.01
C PRO A 289 4.62 28.58 14.21
N ASN A 290 3.83 28.23 15.23
CA ASN A 290 2.75 29.08 15.75
C ASN A 290 3.42 30.32 16.39
N PRO A 291 3.17 31.57 15.92
CA PRO A 291 3.92 32.76 16.32
C PRO A 291 3.78 33.18 17.80
N ARG A 292 3.06 32.40 18.64
CA ARG A 292 2.77 32.73 20.03
C ARG A 292 3.78 32.19 21.05
N THR A 293 4.67 31.26 20.69
CA THR A 293 5.49 30.52 21.68
C THR A 293 6.90 31.08 21.94
N GLY A 294 7.39 32.06 21.15
CA GLY A 294 8.60 32.84 21.44
C GLY A 294 9.95 32.09 21.49
N VAL A 295 9.96 30.76 21.42
CA VAL A 295 11.16 29.91 21.39
C VAL A 295 11.05 28.98 20.19
N ASP A 296 12.05 29.01 19.31
CA ASP A 296 12.16 28.18 18.10
C ASP A 296 13.19 27.05 18.34
N PRO A 297 12.76 25.88 18.87
CA PRO A 297 13.65 24.74 19.09
C PRO A 297 14.14 24.10 17.79
N THR A 298 13.47 24.34 16.66
CA THR A 298 13.74 23.75 15.34
C THR A 298 14.94 24.42 14.66
N ALA A 299 15.07 25.73 14.85
CA ALA A 299 16.21 26.54 14.43
C ALA A 299 17.55 26.12 15.06
N GLU A 300 17.54 25.80 16.35
CA GLU A 300 18.73 25.42 17.13
C GLU A 300 19.18 23.98 16.80
N LEU A 301 18.21 23.09 16.57
CA LEU A 301 18.43 21.73 16.05
C LEU A 301 19.07 21.75 14.66
N ALA A 302 18.59 22.60 13.76
CA ALA A 302 19.15 22.74 12.41
C ALA A 302 20.62 23.21 12.39
N ALA A 303 21.02 24.06 13.34
CA ALA A 303 22.39 24.55 13.47
C ALA A 303 23.37 23.48 14.05
N LEU A 304 22.86 22.57 14.88
CA LEU A 304 23.62 21.47 15.47
C LEU A 304 23.78 20.26 14.52
N LEU A 305 22.91 20.12 13.52
CA LEU A 305 22.76 18.92 12.69
C LEU A 305 23.58 18.91 11.37
N LEU A 306 24.33 19.96 11.03
CA LEU A 306 25.14 19.98 9.79
C LEU A 306 26.48 19.23 9.98
N PRO A 307 26.72 18.08 9.31
CA PRO A 307 27.84 17.19 9.63
C PRO A 307 29.22 17.75 9.26
N THR A 308 30.04 18.01 10.27
CA THR A 308 31.43 18.47 10.14
C THR A 308 32.41 17.36 9.74
N GLU A 309 32.06 16.08 9.92
CA GLU A 309 32.99 14.95 9.80
C GLU A 309 33.09 14.36 8.38
N LEU A 310 32.02 14.45 7.56
CA LEU A 310 32.01 14.00 6.16
C LEU A 310 32.90 14.87 5.23
N LEU A 311 33.25 16.09 5.65
CA LEU A 311 34.08 17.04 4.88
C LEU A 311 35.59 16.72 4.89
N SER A 312 36.01 15.64 5.56
CA SER A 312 37.42 15.32 5.83
C SER A 312 38.02 14.22 4.95
N GLN A 313 37.21 13.49 4.17
CA GLN A 313 37.71 12.34 3.40
C GLN A 313 37.70 12.60 1.88
N SER A 314 38.89 12.47 1.27
CA SER A 314 39.16 12.12 -0.14
C SER A 314 40.28 12.96 -0.75
N SER A 315 41.32 12.26 -1.19
CA SER A 315 42.53 12.77 -1.83
C SER A 315 42.84 11.97 -3.09
N ALA A 316 42.75 12.57 -4.30
CA ALA A 316 43.64 12.26 -5.43
C ALA A 316 43.44 13.16 -6.67
N SER A 317 44.55 13.67 -7.24
CA SER A 317 44.71 14.33 -8.57
C SER A 317 44.84 15.86 -8.64
N MET A 318 45.79 16.33 -9.45
CA MET A 318 46.26 17.71 -9.61
C MET A 318 45.22 18.67 -10.23
N THR A 319 44.25 18.15 -10.99
CA THR A 319 43.12 18.91 -11.54
C THR A 319 42.07 19.28 -10.49
N LEU A 320 42.07 18.61 -9.33
CA LEU A 320 41.23 18.92 -8.17
C LEU A 320 41.70 20.15 -7.40
N ASN A 321 42.89 20.71 -7.63
CA ASN A 321 43.38 21.82 -6.80
C ASN A 321 42.53 23.10 -6.95
N GLU A 322 41.99 23.39 -8.12
CA GLU A 322 41.07 24.52 -8.32
C GLU A 322 39.70 24.25 -7.66
N LEU A 323 39.18 23.02 -7.76
CA LEU A 323 37.95 22.60 -7.09
C LEU A 323 38.11 22.62 -5.57
N ARG A 324 39.25 22.15 -5.05
CA ARG A 324 39.64 22.25 -3.64
C ARG A 324 39.81 23.69 -3.20
N THR A 325 40.33 24.56 -4.05
CA THR A 325 40.46 26.00 -3.74
C THR A 325 39.09 26.66 -3.69
N HIS A 326 38.20 26.31 -4.62
CA HIS A 326 36.82 26.76 -4.63
C HIS A 326 36.04 26.23 -3.42
N ARG A 327 36.17 24.94 -3.12
CA ARG A 327 35.63 24.27 -1.93
C ARG A 327 36.14 24.91 -0.64
N ARG A 328 37.45 25.19 -0.54
CA ARG A 328 38.03 25.94 0.59
C ARG A 328 37.44 27.33 0.70
N ARG A 329 37.21 28.02 -0.43
CA ARG A 329 36.57 29.35 -0.42
C ARG A 329 35.13 29.30 0.07
N ILE A 330 34.32 28.37 -0.45
CA ILE A 330 32.93 28.16 -0.02
C ILE A 330 32.89 27.72 1.45
N ARG A 331 33.76 26.80 1.85
CA ARG A 331 33.91 26.36 3.24
C ARG A 331 34.32 27.49 4.17
N ASN A 332 35.29 28.32 3.80
CA ASN A 332 35.68 29.47 4.60
C ASN A 332 34.54 30.49 4.72
N GLN A 333 33.75 30.70 3.65
CA GLN A 333 32.55 31.53 3.70
C GLN A 333 31.47 30.93 4.61
N TYR A 334 31.28 29.61 4.56
CA TYR A 334 30.39 28.87 5.44
C TYR A 334 30.84 28.97 6.91
N ASP A 335 32.10 28.66 7.21
CA ASP A 335 32.67 28.69 8.56
C ASP A 335 32.65 30.12 9.14
N GLN A 336 32.94 31.14 8.32
CA GLN A 336 32.84 32.55 8.72
C GLN A 336 31.41 32.97 9.05
N LYS A 337 30.42 32.55 8.25
CA LYS A 337 29.00 32.86 8.49
C LYS A 337 28.44 32.07 9.67
N ARG A 338 28.83 30.81 9.83
CA ARG A 338 28.47 29.97 10.97
C ARG A 338 28.97 30.59 12.28
N GLY A 339 30.23 31.02 12.34
CA GLY A 339 30.76 31.72 13.52
C GLY A 339 30.02 33.02 13.85
N ALA A 340 29.44 33.70 12.87
CA ALA A 340 28.60 34.89 13.08
C ALA A 340 27.20 34.53 13.62
N VAL A 341 26.64 33.37 13.23
CA VAL A 341 25.39 32.84 13.78
C VAL A 341 25.59 32.33 15.21
N ASP A 342 26.69 31.60 15.46
CA ASP A 342 27.03 31.04 16.79
C ASP A 342 27.36 32.12 17.84
N SER A 343 27.68 33.35 17.42
CA SER A 343 28.03 34.48 18.30
C SER A 343 26.87 35.46 18.56
N GLY A 344 25.70 35.28 17.94
CA GLY A 344 24.53 36.16 18.09
C GLY A 344 23.41 35.54 18.94
N ILE A 345 23.20 36.08 20.15
CA ILE A 345 22.14 35.68 21.09
C ILE A 345 20.77 36.25 20.70
N SER A 346 19.76 35.38 20.79
CA SER A 346 18.31 35.56 20.99
C SER A 346 17.50 36.44 20.01
N VAL A 347 16.40 35.83 19.54
CA VAL A 347 15.31 36.33 18.68
C VAL A 347 15.50 36.01 17.19
N PRO A 348 14.59 35.19 16.59
CA PRO A 348 14.59 34.93 15.16
C PRO A 348 14.12 36.19 14.40
N ASP A 349 15.06 37.09 14.13
CA ASP A 349 14.85 38.20 13.19
C ASP A 349 14.97 37.66 11.74
N ARG A 350 14.36 38.35 10.78
CA ARG A 350 14.39 38.01 9.35
C ARG A 350 15.82 37.79 8.83
N ARG A 351 16.80 38.50 9.40
CA ARG A 351 18.23 38.35 9.10
C ARG A 351 18.79 36.98 9.45
N TRP A 352 18.31 36.35 10.53
CA TRP A 352 18.75 35.02 10.94
C TRP A 352 18.25 33.95 9.95
N VAL A 353 16.98 34.05 9.53
CA VAL A 353 16.41 33.16 8.50
C VAL A 353 17.15 33.30 7.17
N GLU A 354 17.47 34.52 6.75
CA GLU A 354 18.27 34.80 5.55
C GLU A 354 19.68 34.19 5.66
N GLN A 355 20.33 34.29 6.83
CA GLN A 355 21.65 33.69 7.07
C GLN A 355 21.63 32.15 7.06
N VAL A 356 20.60 31.53 7.63
CA VAL A 356 20.45 30.07 7.62
C VAL A 356 20.19 29.55 6.21
N ALA A 357 19.33 30.22 5.43
CA ALA A 357 19.09 29.90 4.04
C ALA A 357 20.39 30.00 3.20
N GLU A 358 21.20 31.04 3.45
CA GLU A 358 22.51 31.18 2.81
C GLU A 358 23.49 30.07 3.22
N LEU A 359 23.51 29.65 4.49
CA LEU A 359 24.35 28.54 4.97
C LEU A 359 23.95 27.21 4.34
N GLN A 360 22.65 26.92 4.24
CA GLN A 360 22.13 25.73 3.56
C GLN A 360 22.54 25.71 2.09
N LEU A 361 22.45 26.86 1.43
CA LEU A 361 22.82 27.00 0.03
C LEU A 361 24.33 26.77 -0.18
N LEU A 362 25.18 27.32 0.71
CA LEU A 362 26.62 27.06 0.69
C LEU A 362 26.96 25.58 0.96
N ALA A 363 26.25 24.92 1.89
CA ALA A 363 26.43 23.50 2.16
C ALA A 363 26.10 22.64 0.93
N ARG A 364 24.98 22.95 0.23
CA ARG A 364 24.62 22.30 -1.04
C ARG A 364 25.68 22.55 -2.13
N ASP A 365 26.22 23.76 -2.21
CA ASP A 365 27.29 24.08 -3.17
C ASP A 365 28.59 23.28 -2.88
N VAL A 366 28.92 23.04 -1.61
CA VAL A 366 30.02 22.14 -1.25
C VAL A 366 29.73 20.71 -1.70
N GLN A 367 28.50 20.21 -1.49
CA GLN A 367 28.12 18.87 -1.95
C GLN A 367 28.24 18.74 -3.48
N ARG A 368 27.73 19.71 -4.23
CA ARG A 368 27.89 19.77 -5.70
C ARG A 368 29.34 19.69 -6.14
N THR A 369 30.26 20.33 -5.41
CA THR A 369 31.70 20.20 -5.71
C THR A 369 32.21 18.78 -5.55
N HIS A 370 31.82 18.09 -4.47
CA HIS A 370 32.25 16.71 -4.22
C HIS A 370 31.69 15.74 -5.27
N THR A 371 30.39 15.86 -5.54
CA THR A 371 29.69 15.08 -6.56
C THR A 371 30.30 15.26 -7.95
N ALA A 372 30.61 16.49 -8.35
CA ALA A 372 31.21 16.74 -9.66
C ALA A 372 32.62 16.15 -9.79
N GLU A 373 33.42 16.12 -8.70
CA GLU A 373 34.74 15.47 -8.70
C GLU A 373 34.62 13.98 -9.03
N ARG A 374 33.65 13.28 -8.40
CA ARG A 374 33.32 11.88 -8.69
C ARG A 374 32.92 11.70 -10.16
N ILE A 375 31.93 12.47 -10.62
CA ILE A 375 31.38 12.39 -11.99
C ILE A 375 32.46 12.63 -13.05
N ILE A 376 33.37 13.60 -12.82
CA ILE A 376 34.49 13.86 -13.74
C ILE A 376 35.39 12.64 -13.91
N VAL A 377 35.67 11.92 -12.83
CA VAL A 377 36.52 10.72 -12.86
C VAL A 377 35.81 9.61 -13.62
N GLU A 378 34.53 9.37 -13.31
CA GLU A 378 33.72 8.32 -13.92
C GLU A 378 33.49 8.57 -15.42
N LEU A 379 32.97 9.74 -15.80
CA LEU A 379 32.78 10.11 -17.22
C LEU A 379 34.11 10.16 -17.97
N GLY A 380 35.18 10.61 -17.31
CA GLY A 380 36.53 10.66 -17.90
C GLY A 380 37.14 9.29 -18.15
N ALA A 381 36.72 8.25 -17.43
CA ALA A 381 37.11 6.86 -17.69
C ALA A 381 36.38 6.29 -18.92
N VAL A 382 35.11 6.67 -19.12
CA VAL A 382 34.30 6.23 -20.26
C VAL A 382 34.73 6.88 -21.58
N ASN A 383 34.99 8.20 -21.56
CA ASN A 383 35.47 8.94 -22.73
C ASN A 383 36.71 9.80 -22.39
N PRO A 384 37.93 9.22 -22.46
CA PRO A 384 39.16 9.91 -22.12
C PRO A 384 39.46 11.14 -22.98
N THR A 385 38.99 11.18 -24.25
CA THR A 385 39.27 12.28 -25.19
C THR A 385 38.45 13.53 -24.87
N ALA A 386 37.22 13.38 -24.39
CA ALA A 386 36.33 14.48 -24.00
C ALA A 386 36.68 15.08 -22.62
N ARG A 387 37.46 14.37 -21.80
CA ARG A 387 37.78 14.74 -20.40
C ARG A 387 38.32 16.17 -20.23
N PRO A 388 39.27 16.69 -21.04
CA PRO A 388 39.79 18.05 -20.86
C PRO A 388 38.74 19.15 -21.12
N ALA A 389 37.89 18.95 -22.13
CA ALA A 389 36.81 19.88 -22.47
C ALA A 389 35.72 19.86 -21.40
N MET A 390 35.33 18.67 -20.92
CA MET A 390 34.38 18.49 -19.82
C MET A 390 34.87 19.16 -18.52
N LEU A 391 36.14 18.97 -18.16
CA LEU A 391 36.76 19.65 -17.01
C LEU A 391 36.66 21.18 -17.13
N THR A 392 36.91 21.72 -18.33
CA THR A 392 36.81 23.16 -18.60
C THR A 392 35.37 23.65 -18.44
N ARG A 393 34.39 22.87 -18.90
CA ARG A 393 32.97 23.18 -18.77
C ARG A 393 32.51 23.18 -17.31
N ILE A 394 32.82 22.13 -16.57
CA ILE A 394 32.45 22.01 -15.15
C ILE A 394 33.11 23.11 -14.31
N ARG A 395 34.38 23.45 -14.57
CA ARG A 395 35.04 24.62 -13.97
C ARG A 395 34.30 25.92 -14.24
N THR A 396 33.73 26.07 -15.44
CA THR A 396 32.93 27.24 -15.78
C THR A 396 31.66 27.31 -14.92
N TRP A 397 30.95 26.20 -14.73
CA TRP A 397 29.80 26.14 -13.82
C TRP A 397 30.19 26.47 -12.36
N PHE A 398 31.33 25.97 -11.87
CA PHE A 398 31.81 26.35 -10.53
C PHE A 398 32.15 27.84 -10.41
N ARG A 399 32.75 28.45 -11.44
CA ARG A 399 32.96 29.92 -11.43
C ARG A 399 31.63 30.67 -11.38
N LEU A 400 30.60 30.16 -12.06
CA LEU A 400 29.26 30.76 -12.08
C LEU A 400 28.51 30.56 -10.75
N LEU A 401 28.79 29.50 -9.98
CA LEU A 401 28.26 29.31 -8.62
C LEU A 401 28.69 30.43 -7.67
N ALA A 402 29.91 30.97 -7.81
CA ALA A 402 30.38 32.07 -6.97
C ALA A 402 29.73 33.44 -7.30
N SER A 403 28.92 33.52 -8.36
CA SER A 403 28.26 34.75 -8.80
C SER A 403 26.76 34.68 -8.50
N SER A 404 26.27 35.60 -7.67
CA SER A 404 24.86 35.64 -7.22
C SER A 404 23.86 35.71 -8.38
N ARG A 405 24.24 36.30 -9.52
CA ARG A 405 23.37 36.41 -10.71
C ARG A 405 23.21 35.11 -11.49
N THR A 406 24.19 34.20 -11.38
CA THR A 406 24.29 32.98 -12.21
C THR A 406 24.30 31.71 -11.38
N GLN A 407 24.29 31.82 -10.05
CA GLN A 407 24.37 30.71 -9.11
C GLN A 407 23.24 29.70 -9.33
N ALA A 408 21.99 30.16 -9.45
CA ALA A 408 20.85 29.27 -9.66
C ALA A 408 20.97 28.43 -10.95
N GLN A 409 21.43 29.05 -12.05
CA GLN A 409 21.64 28.35 -13.31
C GLN A 409 22.76 27.32 -13.22
N ALA A 410 23.88 27.68 -12.57
CA ALA A 410 25.01 26.76 -12.39
C ALA A 410 24.68 25.61 -11.44
N ALA A 411 23.92 25.88 -10.37
CA ALA A 411 23.41 24.86 -9.46
C ALA A 411 22.51 23.87 -10.21
N ALA A 412 21.52 24.37 -10.97
CA ALA A 412 20.64 23.53 -11.76
C ALA A 412 21.40 22.66 -12.79
N ALA A 413 22.44 23.20 -13.42
CA ALA A 413 23.29 22.45 -14.36
C ALA A 413 24.07 21.32 -13.67
N LEU A 414 24.61 21.56 -12.48
CA LEU A 414 25.36 20.55 -11.72
C LEU A 414 24.43 19.48 -11.12
N ASP A 415 23.28 19.89 -10.58
CA ASP A 415 22.27 18.96 -10.06
C ASP A 415 21.72 18.06 -11.19
N ARG A 416 21.50 18.65 -12.37
CA ARG A 416 21.09 17.91 -13.56
C ARG A 416 22.16 16.92 -14.02
N LEU A 417 23.43 17.34 -14.03
CA LEU A 417 24.54 16.46 -14.38
C LEU A 417 24.64 15.27 -13.42
N ASP A 418 24.45 15.49 -12.11
CA ASP A 418 24.46 14.40 -11.12
C ASP A 418 23.34 13.40 -11.36
N LEU A 419 22.11 13.89 -11.54
CA LEU A 419 20.96 13.04 -11.83
C LEU A 419 21.15 12.23 -13.12
N ASP A 420 21.62 12.86 -14.19
CA ASP A 420 21.88 12.16 -15.46
C ASP A 420 23.06 11.19 -15.34
N ALA A 421 24.10 11.52 -14.57
CA ALA A 421 25.23 10.62 -14.31
C ALA A 421 24.81 9.38 -13.53
N ALA A 422 24.04 9.54 -12.46
CA ALA A 422 23.48 8.44 -11.68
C ALA A 422 22.63 7.49 -12.55
N ARG A 423 21.90 8.04 -13.54
CA ARG A 423 21.04 7.25 -14.42
C ARG A 423 21.76 6.58 -15.59
N PHE A 424 22.77 7.22 -16.17
CA PHE A 424 23.33 6.79 -17.47
C PHE A 424 24.77 6.25 -17.42
N LEU A 425 25.51 6.47 -16.33
CA LEU A 425 26.85 5.86 -16.19
C LEU A 425 26.75 4.34 -16.14
N VAL A 426 25.78 3.81 -15.40
CA VAL A 426 25.43 2.40 -15.34
C VAL A 426 23.91 2.33 -15.40
N ILE A 427 23.37 1.87 -16.53
CA ILE A 427 21.94 1.66 -16.70
C ILE A 427 21.61 0.31 -16.06
N PRO A 428 20.62 0.24 -15.14
CA PRO A 428 20.17 -1.03 -14.58
C PRO A 428 19.79 -2.03 -15.69
N GLY A 429 20.31 -3.26 -15.61
CA GLY A 429 20.12 -4.29 -16.62
C GLY A 429 21.23 -4.42 -17.67
N GLU A 430 22.27 -3.57 -17.64
CA GLU A 430 23.46 -3.75 -18.51
C GLU A 430 24.17 -5.09 -18.27
N ASP A 431 24.13 -5.61 -17.04
CA ASP A 431 24.66 -6.92 -16.67
C ASP A 431 24.00 -8.08 -17.44
N LEU A 432 22.69 -7.95 -17.74
CA LEU A 432 21.97 -8.90 -18.59
C LEU A 432 22.45 -8.88 -20.04
N LEU A 433 22.99 -7.76 -20.52
CA LEU A 433 23.58 -7.66 -21.86
C LEU A 433 25.01 -8.23 -21.90
N ASP A 434 25.77 -8.08 -20.82
CA ASP A 434 27.14 -8.58 -20.71
C ASP A 434 27.19 -10.10 -20.55
N SER A 435 26.21 -10.69 -19.84
CA SER A 435 26.11 -12.12 -19.61
C SER A 435 24.70 -12.66 -19.91
N PRO A 436 24.25 -12.60 -21.18
CA PRO A 436 22.87 -12.91 -21.53
C PRO A 436 22.59 -14.40 -21.42
N THR A 437 21.52 -14.75 -20.69
CA THR A 437 20.99 -16.12 -20.69
C THR A 437 20.41 -16.47 -22.06
N GLU A 438 20.28 -17.76 -22.38
CA GLU A 438 19.68 -18.20 -23.66
C GLU A 438 18.23 -17.71 -23.80
N ALA A 439 17.46 -17.71 -22.70
CA ALA A 439 16.10 -17.19 -22.69
C ALA A 439 16.06 -15.68 -22.96
N PHE A 440 16.94 -14.92 -22.33
CA PHE A 440 17.07 -13.48 -22.56
C PHE A 440 17.46 -13.18 -24.02
N ASN A 441 18.49 -13.85 -24.54
CA ASN A 441 18.93 -13.69 -25.93
C ASN A 441 17.81 -13.97 -26.94
N ARG A 442 16.99 -15.01 -26.71
CA ARG A 442 15.83 -15.29 -27.59
C ARG A 442 14.80 -14.16 -27.60
N ARG A 443 14.59 -13.47 -26.47
CA ARG A 443 13.61 -12.36 -26.36
C ARG A 443 14.06 -11.08 -27.07
N ILE A 444 15.36 -10.92 -27.30
CA ILE A 444 15.94 -9.76 -28.01
C ILE A 444 16.61 -10.16 -29.33
N ALA A 445 16.21 -11.29 -29.93
CA ALA A 445 16.75 -11.78 -31.20
C ALA A 445 18.28 -11.94 -31.25
N GLY A 446 18.95 -12.18 -30.12
CA GLY A 446 20.40 -12.29 -30.02
C GLY A 446 21.15 -10.95 -30.11
N ARG A 447 20.45 -9.82 -29.95
CA ARG A 447 21.01 -8.45 -30.12
C ARG A 447 21.71 -7.91 -28.86
N ALA A 448 22.01 -8.74 -27.87
CA ALA A 448 22.61 -8.30 -26.60
C ALA A 448 23.89 -7.48 -26.80
N SER A 449 24.83 -8.01 -27.60
CA SER A 449 26.09 -7.33 -27.92
C SER A 449 25.90 -6.03 -28.70
N ASP A 450 24.91 -5.97 -29.60
CA ASP A 450 24.63 -4.79 -30.40
C ASP A 450 24.04 -3.67 -29.52
N LEU A 451 23.13 -4.02 -28.61
CA LEU A 451 22.56 -3.11 -27.61
C LEU A 451 23.64 -2.59 -26.66
N ALA A 452 24.51 -3.46 -26.13
CA ALA A 452 25.62 -3.06 -25.28
C ALA A 452 26.56 -2.08 -26.02
N THR A 453 26.89 -2.40 -27.27
CA THR A 453 27.72 -1.53 -28.14
C THR A 453 27.04 -0.18 -28.37
N ARG A 454 25.74 -0.18 -28.65
CA ARG A 454 24.93 1.03 -28.85
C ARG A 454 24.92 1.92 -27.60
N ILE A 455 24.69 1.34 -26.43
CA ILE A 455 24.71 2.08 -25.14
C ILE A 455 26.06 2.77 -24.95
N GLN A 456 27.18 2.06 -25.14
CA GLN A 456 28.51 2.65 -24.99
C GLN A 456 28.78 3.75 -26.01
N LEU A 457 28.33 3.59 -27.26
CA LEU A 457 28.45 4.60 -28.30
C LEU A 457 27.68 5.88 -27.93
N VAL A 458 26.41 5.75 -27.55
CA VAL A 458 25.56 6.89 -27.20
C VAL A 458 26.06 7.54 -25.90
N ARG A 459 26.53 6.76 -24.92
CA ARG A 459 27.16 7.28 -23.69
C ARG A 459 28.37 8.15 -23.98
N ARG A 460 29.23 7.76 -24.93
CA ARG A 460 30.36 8.60 -25.36
C ARG A 460 29.90 9.90 -26.01
N GLY A 461 28.88 9.83 -26.88
CA GLY A 461 28.26 11.02 -27.50
C GLY A 461 27.66 11.99 -26.47
N TRP A 462 26.98 11.47 -25.45
CA TRP A 462 26.45 12.26 -24.34
C TRP A 462 27.56 12.96 -23.53
N ILE A 463 28.68 12.28 -23.26
CA ILE A 463 29.83 12.90 -22.60
C ILE A 463 30.44 14.02 -23.47
N GLU A 464 30.45 13.85 -24.79
CA GLU A 464 30.88 14.89 -25.74
C GLU A 464 29.93 16.09 -25.73
N GLU A 465 28.62 15.87 -25.70
CA GLU A 465 27.60 16.92 -25.54
C GLU A 465 27.78 17.70 -24.24
N ILE A 466 28.00 17.01 -23.11
CA ILE A 466 28.33 17.67 -21.82
C ILE A 466 29.58 18.54 -21.95
N SER A 467 30.62 18.04 -22.63
CA SER A 467 31.86 18.80 -22.83
C SER A 467 31.62 20.10 -23.63
N GLN A 468 30.63 20.09 -24.52
CA GLN A 468 30.18 21.25 -25.30
C GLN A 468 29.20 22.14 -24.50
N GLY A 469 28.75 21.71 -23.33
CA GLY A 469 27.80 22.43 -22.48
C GLY A 469 26.33 22.17 -22.83
N LEU A 470 26.05 21.11 -23.58
CA LEU A 470 24.70 20.65 -23.92
C LEU A 470 24.30 19.56 -22.91
N LEU A 471 23.41 19.90 -21.97
CA LEU A 471 22.86 18.91 -21.04
C LEU A 471 21.68 18.14 -21.66
N ASP A 472 20.91 18.78 -22.53
CA ASP A 472 19.74 18.21 -23.20
C ASP A 472 20.01 17.99 -24.70
N GLY A 473 21.02 17.17 -24.99
CA GLY A 473 21.39 16.80 -26.35
C GLY A 473 20.70 15.54 -26.87
N PRO A 474 20.86 15.22 -28.17
CA PRO A 474 20.25 14.05 -28.77
C PRO A 474 20.75 12.73 -28.15
N SER A 475 22.00 12.65 -27.70
CA SER A 475 22.53 11.45 -27.05
C SER A 475 21.91 11.23 -25.66
N GLN A 476 21.63 12.30 -24.91
CA GLN A 476 20.90 12.20 -23.64
C GLN A 476 19.49 11.63 -23.86
N LEU A 477 18.78 12.10 -24.90
CA LEU A 477 17.46 11.59 -25.24
C LEU A 477 17.49 10.11 -25.63
N GLU A 478 18.48 9.71 -26.42
CA GLU A 478 18.65 8.30 -26.81
C GLU A 478 19.02 7.41 -25.61
N LEU A 479 19.84 7.89 -24.66
CA LEU A 479 20.11 7.16 -23.41
C LEU A 479 18.86 7.00 -22.54
N LYS A 480 17.96 7.99 -22.51
CA LYS A 480 16.66 7.86 -21.83
C LYS A 480 15.84 6.71 -22.41
N ARG A 481 15.81 6.58 -23.74
CA ARG A 481 15.12 5.48 -24.44
C ARG A 481 15.76 4.12 -24.16
N LEU A 482 17.09 4.03 -24.25
CA LEU A 482 17.82 2.80 -23.95
C LEU A 482 17.65 2.38 -22.49
N SER A 483 17.62 3.34 -21.57
CA SER A 483 17.33 3.13 -20.15
C SER A 483 15.91 2.58 -19.92
N ARG A 484 14.91 3.15 -20.58
CA ARG A 484 13.52 2.63 -20.56
C ARG A 484 13.44 1.22 -21.12
N LEU A 485 14.09 0.94 -22.25
CA LEU A 485 14.15 -0.40 -22.84
C LEU A 485 14.77 -1.42 -21.88
N LEU A 486 15.91 -1.08 -21.26
CA LEU A 486 16.55 -1.97 -20.31
C LEU A 486 15.69 -2.22 -19.07
N ALA A 487 15.02 -1.20 -18.53
CA ALA A 487 14.07 -1.37 -17.44
C ALA A 487 12.95 -2.35 -17.81
N VAL A 488 12.35 -2.20 -18.99
CA VAL A 488 11.35 -3.13 -19.54
C VAL A 488 11.92 -4.55 -19.66
N LEU A 489 13.15 -4.69 -20.18
CA LEU A 489 13.79 -6.00 -20.36
C LEU A 489 14.10 -6.69 -19.02
N VAL A 490 14.53 -5.94 -18.00
CA VAL A 490 14.75 -6.44 -16.65
C VAL A 490 13.45 -6.97 -16.07
N GLN A 491 12.38 -6.16 -16.09
CA GLN A 491 11.07 -6.56 -15.57
C GLN A 491 10.56 -7.83 -16.27
N VAL A 492 10.64 -7.88 -17.60
CA VAL A 492 10.20 -9.05 -18.37
C VAL A 492 11.04 -10.30 -18.07
N ASN A 493 12.33 -10.12 -17.78
CA ASN A 493 13.22 -11.24 -17.46
C ASN A 493 12.84 -11.93 -16.14
N GLU A 494 12.21 -11.20 -15.20
CA GLU A 494 11.77 -11.74 -13.90
C GLU A 494 10.62 -12.74 -14.02
N PHE A 495 9.62 -12.50 -14.87
CA PHE A 495 8.38 -13.31 -14.88
C PHE A 495 8.22 -14.26 -16.09
N SER A 496 9.09 -14.18 -17.10
CA SER A 496 9.03 -14.98 -18.34
C SER A 496 7.68 -14.90 -19.06
N PRO A 497 7.52 -14.01 -20.06
CA PRO A 497 6.24 -13.67 -20.68
C PRO A 497 5.79 -14.69 -21.73
N GLU A 498 6.10 -15.98 -21.58
CA GLU A 498 5.69 -16.98 -22.56
C GLU A 498 4.14 -17.00 -22.63
N PRO A 499 3.53 -16.86 -23.82
CA PRO A 499 2.08 -16.78 -23.94
C PRO A 499 1.37 -17.97 -23.26
N GLY A 500 1.98 -19.17 -23.32
CA GLY A 500 1.47 -20.35 -22.62
C GLY A 500 1.46 -20.20 -21.09
N ARG A 501 2.52 -19.63 -20.50
CA ARG A 501 2.61 -19.38 -19.05
C ARG A 501 1.63 -18.30 -18.62
N LEU A 502 1.51 -17.20 -19.37
CA LEU A 502 0.54 -16.15 -19.06
C LEU A 502 -0.90 -16.67 -19.15
N MET A 503 -1.23 -17.48 -20.17
CA MET A 503 -2.55 -18.11 -20.26
C MET A 503 -2.81 -19.11 -19.13
N LYS A 504 -1.79 -19.84 -18.67
CA LYS A 504 -1.88 -20.69 -17.48
C LYS A 504 -2.16 -19.83 -16.23
N SER A 505 -1.44 -18.71 -16.09
CA SER A 505 -1.56 -17.78 -14.97
C SER A 505 -2.97 -17.21 -14.87
N ILE A 506 -3.57 -16.77 -15.98
CA ILE A 506 -4.97 -16.32 -16.00
C ILE A 506 -5.93 -17.43 -15.56
N LYS A 507 -5.73 -18.67 -16.02
CA LYS A 507 -6.59 -19.80 -15.61
C LYS A 507 -6.49 -20.11 -14.13
N ILE A 508 -5.33 -19.88 -13.52
CA ILE A 508 -5.10 -20.00 -12.08
C ILE A 508 -5.78 -18.85 -11.36
N CYS A 509 -5.50 -17.60 -11.73
CA CYS A 509 -6.08 -16.42 -11.11
C CYS A 509 -7.61 -16.38 -11.22
N ASN A 510 -8.19 -16.82 -12.34
CA ASN A 510 -9.66 -16.89 -12.51
C ASN A 510 -10.33 -17.98 -11.66
N ARG A 511 -9.59 -18.78 -10.89
CA ARG A 511 -10.14 -19.64 -9.82
C ARG A 511 -10.29 -18.88 -8.52
N TRP A 512 -9.56 -17.78 -8.37
CA TRP A 512 -9.56 -16.93 -7.21
C TRP A 512 -10.74 -15.97 -7.28
N GLY A 513 -11.54 -15.89 -6.22
CA GLY A 513 -12.69 -15.02 -6.18
C GLY A 513 -12.44 -13.53 -6.29
N GLY A 514 -11.24 -13.10 -5.90
CA GLY A 514 -10.81 -11.71 -5.99
C GLY A 514 -10.46 -11.26 -7.40
N TRP A 515 -10.39 -12.19 -8.37
CA TRP A 515 -9.91 -11.89 -9.72
C TRP A 515 -10.72 -12.62 -10.80
N PHE A 516 -11.25 -11.86 -11.76
CA PHE A 516 -11.83 -12.45 -12.95
C PHE A 516 -11.60 -11.57 -14.17
N ILE A 517 -10.88 -12.10 -15.14
CA ILE A 517 -10.70 -11.45 -16.44
C ILE A 517 -10.90 -12.47 -17.55
N ASP A 518 -11.62 -12.07 -18.59
CA ASP A 518 -11.78 -12.91 -19.79
C ASP A 518 -10.41 -13.15 -20.45
N ALA A 519 -10.17 -14.39 -20.88
CA ALA A 519 -8.86 -14.76 -21.43
C ALA A 519 -8.51 -13.92 -22.66
N ASP A 520 -9.51 -13.58 -23.48
CA ASP A 520 -9.32 -12.74 -24.67
C ASP A 520 -8.93 -11.29 -24.32
N SER A 521 -9.38 -10.77 -23.17
CA SER A 521 -9.07 -9.42 -22.69
C SER A 521 -7.61 -9.20 -22.33
N ILE A 522 -6.84 -10.27 -22.08
CA ILE A 522 -5.39 -10.20 -21.79
C ILE A 522 -4.56 -10.93 -22.85
N ALA A 523 -5.12 -11.90 -23.56
CA ALA A 523 -4.38 -12.69 -24.55
C ALA A 523 -3.69 -11.82 -25.61
N TRP A 524 -4.26 -10.66 -25.95
CA TRP A 524 -3.61 -9.69 -26.81
C TRP A 524 -2.32 -9.12 -26.20
N SER A 525 -2.31 -8.75 -24.92
CA SER A 525 -1.13 -8.23 -24.21
C SER A 525 -0.03 -9.28 -24.18
N ALA A 526 -0.39 -10.52 -23.84
CA ALA A 526 0.53 -11.64 -23.82
C ALA A 526 1.11 -11.95 -25.21
N ARG A 527 0.29 -11.86 -26.27
CA ARG A 527 0.73 -12.10 -27.65
C ARG A 527 1.54 -10.95 -28.24
N ALA A 528 1.30 -9.72 -27.80
CA ALA A 528 1.97 -8.52 -28.30
C ALA A 528 3.31 -8.27 -27.60
N LEU A 529 3.46 -8.69 -26.35
CA LEU A 529 4.65 -8.40 -25.54
C LEU A 529 5.95 -8.97 -26.15
N ALA A 530 5.99 -10.28 -26.44
CA ALA A 530 7.21 -10.89 -26.97
C ALA A 530 7.62 -10.36 -28.36
N PRO A 531 6.73 -10.26 -29.37
CA PRO A 531 7.05 -9.59 -30.63
C PRO A 531 7.42 -8.11 -30.47
N GLY A 532 6.74 -7.40 -29.56
CA GLY A 532 7.03 -6.00 -29.28
C GLY A 532 8.46 -5.79 -28.76
N LEU A 533 8.92 -6.66 -27.84
CA LEU A 533 10.29 -6.62 -27.33
C LEU A 533 11.33 -6.86 -28.42
N LEU A 534 11.07 -7.81 -29.32
CA LEU A 534 11.96 -8.07 -30.46
C LEU A 534 12.08 -6.84 -31.36
N VAL A 535 10.94 -6.20 -31.69
CA VAL A 535 10.92 -5.02 -32.56
C VAL A 535 11.59 -3.81 -31.87
N ALA A 536 11.33 -3.60 -30.58
CA ALA A 536 11.96 -2.53 -29.81
C ALA A 536 13.48 -2.74 -29.68
N ALA A 537 13.93 -3.96 -29.37
CA ALA A 537 15.35 -4.28 -29.30
C ALA A 537 16.06 -4.08 -30.64
N ASP A 538 15.42 -4.45 -31.75
CA ASP A 538 15.99 -4.25 -33.09
C ASP A 538 16.06 -2.76 -33.46
N ALA A 539 14.98 -2.01 -33.18
CA ALA A 539 14.97 -0.55 -33.39
C ALA A 539 16.04 0.16 -32.55
N ALA A 540 16.26 -0.27 -31.30
CA ALA A 540 17.31 0.27 -30.44
C ALA A 540 18.71 -0.05 -30.97
N ALA A 541 18.97 -1.31 -31.36
CA ALA A 541 20.26 -1.73 -31.91
C ALA A 541 20.61 -0.96 -33.19
N ASP A 542 19.62 -0.72 -34.06
CA ASP A 542 19.78 0.03 -35.31
C ASP A 542 19.77 1.57 -35.13
N GLY A 543 19.51 2.06 -33.92
CA GLY A 543 19.46 3.50 -33.63
C GLY A 543 18.23 4.23 -34.21
N GLN A 544 17.12 3.53 -34.39
CA GLN A 544 15.85 4.06 -34.88
C GLN A 544 15.04 4.68 -33.72
N GLY A 545 15.54 5.79 -33.14
CA GLY A 545 15.01 6.37 -31.91
C GLY A 545 13.50 6.67 -31.90
N GLU A 546 12.92 7.21 -32.98
CA GLU A 546 11.48 7.48 -33.07
C GLU A 546 10.62 6.22 -33.12
N ARG A 547 11.15 5.16 -33.76
CA ARG A 547 10.46 3.86 -33.79
C ARG A 547 10.53 3.20 -32.41
N LEU A 548 11.71 3.23 -31.80
CA LEU A 548 11.92 2.74 -30.44
C LEU A 548 10.98 3.42 -29.45
N GLU A 549 10.82 4.75 -29.51
CA GLU A 549 9.89 5.49 -28.64
C GLU A 549 8.46 4.93 -28.72
N ARG A 550 7.92 4.80 -29.93
CA ARG A 550 6.56 4.28 -30.15
C ARG A 550 6.40 2.85 -29.66
N ASP A 551 7.43 2.03 -29.80
CA ASP A 551 7.39 0.64 -29.35
C ASP A 551 7.56 0.54 -27.82
N LEU A 552 8.36 1.43 -27.20
CA LEU A 552 8.50 1.54 -25.75
C LEU A 552 7.22 1.97 -25.07
N ASP A 553 6.56 3.01 -25.56
CA ASP A 553 5.28 3.46 -24.99
C ASP A 553 4.29 2.30 -24.96
N ARG A 554 4.20 1.50 -26.03
CA ARG A 554 3.36 0.30 -26.06
C ARG A 554 3.79 -0.76 -25.06
N LEU A 555 5.08 -1.04 -24.94
CA LEU A 555 5.60 -2.06 -24.04
C LEU A 555 5.39 -1.70 -22.57
N GLU A 556 5.58 -0.43 -22.20
CA GLU A 556 5.37 0.05 -20.83
C GLU A 556 3.91 -0.10 -20.39
N HIS A 557 2.95 0.00 -21.32
CA HIS A 557 1.54 -0.31 -21.03
C HIS A 557 1.23 -1.81 -20.92
N LEU A 558 2.08 -2.67 -21.50
CA LEU A 558 1.83 -4.12 -21.60
C LEU A 558 2.49 -4.92 -20.48
N VAL A 559 3.62 -4.44 -19.95
CA VAL A 559 4.43 -5.17 -18.98
C VAL A 559 3.77 -5.28 -17.60
N PRO A 560 3.28 -4.19 -16.97
CA PRO A 560 2.72 -4.26 -15.61
C PRO A 560 1.56 -5.25 -15.48
N PRO A 561 0.56 -5.26 -16.39
CA PRO A 561 -0.46 -6.31 -16.45
C PRO A 561 0.07 -7.74 -16.41
N ALA A 562 1.06 -8.04 -17.25
CA ALA A 562 1.60 -9.38 -17.41
C ALA A 562 2.43 -9.80 -16.19
N ARG A 563 3.15 -8.84 -15.60
CA ARG A 563 3.91 -9.03 -14.36
C ARG A 563 2.98 -9.31 -13.19
N LEU A 564 1.94 -8.48 -12.99
CA LEU A 564 0.93 -8.66 -11.94
C LEU A 564 0.27 -10.03 -12.05
N LEU A 565 -0.21 -10.42 -13.23
CA LEU A 565 -0.84 -11.72 -13.44
C LEU A 565 0.06 -12.90 -13.12
N THR A 566 1.34 -12.82 -13.51
CA THR A 566 2.29 -13.89 -13.21
C THR A 566 2.59 -13.95 -11.72
N ARG A 567 2.77 -12.79 -11.08
CA ARG A 567 2.97 -12.68 -9.64
C ARG A 567 1.79 -13.25 -8.86
N LEU A 568 0.57 -12.86 -9.21
CA LEU A 568 -0.64 -13.37 -8.58
C LEU A 568 -0.76 -14.88 -8.74
N ALA A 569 -0.53 -15.39 -9.95
CA ALA A 569 -0.57 -16.83 -10.20
C ALA A 569 0.46 -17.58 -9.37
N ASP A 570 1.70 -17.09 -9.29
CA ASP A 570 2.77 -17.71 -8.50
C ASP A 570 2.40 -17.74 -6.99
N VAL A 571 1.65 -16.76 -6.46
CA VAL A 571 1.16 -16.76 -5.07
C VAL A 571 0.04 -17.78 -4.85
N VAL A 572 -0.94 -17.80 -5.76
CA VAL A 572 -2.20 -18.52 -5.51
C VAL A 572 -2.23 -19.93 -6.11
N GLU A 573 -1.25 -20.31 -6.95
CA GLU A 573 -1.25 -21.58 -7.69
C GLU A 573 -1.44 -22.79 -6.77
N ASP A 574 -0.63 -22.89 -5.70
CA ASP A 574 -0.66 -24.02 -4.79
C ASP A 574 -2.01 -24.14 -4.07
N SER A 575 -2.59 -23.00 -3.70
CA SER A 575 -3.85 -22.92 -2.95
C SER A 575 -5.09 -23.18 -3.80
N LEU A 576 -5.03 -22.96 -5.11
CA LEU A 576 -6.19 -23.00 -6.01
C LEU A 576 -6.12 -24.13 -7.07
N SER A 577 -5.06 -24.94 -7.05
CA SER A 577 -4.79 -26.01 -8.02
C SER A 577 -5.94 -27.03 -8.17
N ASP A 578 -6.70 -27.28 -7.09
CA ASP A 578 -7.83 -28.23 -7.06
C ASP A 578 -9.21 -27.56 -7.23
N LEU A 579 -9.28 -26.22 -7.28
CA LEU A 579 -10.54 -25.48 -7.35
C LEU A 579 -11.00 -25.22 -8.80
N PRO A 580 -12.32 -25.18 -9.04
CA PRO A 580 -12.87 -24.92 -10.38
C PRO A 580 -12.56 -23.51 -10.86
N ALA A 581 -12.16 -23.37 -12.12
CA ALA A 581 -11.82 -22.08 -12.74
C ALA A 581 -13.03 -21.34 -13.34
N GLY A 582 -12.85 -20.03 -13.57
CA GLY A 582 -13.79 -19.18 -14.29
C GLY A 582 -14.90 -18.61 -13.41
N GLY A 583 -16.02 -18.21 -14.02
CA GLY A 583 -17.14 -17.59 -13.29
C GLY A 583 -17.70 -18.44 -12.14
N ILE A 584 -17.47 -19.76 -12.13
CA ILE A 584 -17.86 -20.65 -11.03
C ILE A 584 -16.99 -20.42 -9.78
N GLY A 585 -15.68 -20.18 -9.93
CA GLY A 585 -14.79 -19.83 -8.82
C GLY A 585 -15.13 -18.45 -8.24
N ALA A 586 -15.48 -17.49 -9.10
CA ALA A 586 -15.99 -16.18 -8.71
C ALA A 586 -17.34 -16.27 -7.97
N ILE A 587 -18.26 -17.15 -8.40
CA ILE A 587 -19.53 -17.34 -7.70
C ILE A 587 -19.33 -18.08 -6.36
N ALA A 588 -18.42 -19.05 -6.29
CA ALA A 588 -18.13 -19.80 -5.06
C ALA A 588 -17.56 -18.90 -3.93
N THR A 589 -16.83 -17.87 -4.31
CA THR A 589 -16.25 -16.87 -3.41
C THR A 589 -17.21 -15.72 -3.07
N LEU A 590 -18.16 -15.39 -3.94
CA LEU A 590 -19.31 -14.56 -3.55
C LEU A 590 -20.20 -15.25 -2.49
N ALA A 591 -20.28 -16.58 -2.53
CA ALA A 591 -21.06 -17.36 -1.56
C ALA A 591 -20.38 -17.53 -0.19
N THR A 592 -19.05 -17.41 -0.13
CA THR A 592 -18.26 -17.53 1.10
C THR A 592 -17.37 -16.29 1.22
N PRO A 593 -17.78 -15.25 1.97
CA PRO A 593 -16.98 -14.05 2.09
C PRO A 593 -15.60 -14.41 2.66
N PRO A 594 -14.51 -13.81 2.13
CA PRO A 594 -13.18 -14.05 2.65
C PRO A 594 -13.13 -13.67 4.14
N GLY A 595 -12.47 -14.48 4.94
CA GLY A 595 -12.17 -14.13 6.34
C GLY A 595 -11.29 -12.86 6.41
N PRO A 596 -11.26 -12.17 7.56
CA PRO A 596 -10.44 -10.97 7.73
C PRO A 596 -8.95 -11.20 7.49
N ASP A 597 -8.47 -12.44 7.64
CA ASP A 597 -7.08 -12.83 7.44
C ASP A 597 -6.80 -13.39 6.03
N ALA A 598 -7.76 -13.26 5.10
CA ALA A 598 -7.58 -13.76 3.75
C ALA A 598 -6.56 -12.92 2.99
N TRP A 599 -5.59 -13.59 2.36
CA TRP A 599 -4.57 -12.92 1.55
C TRP A 599 -5.21 -12.05 0.45
N GLY A 600 -4.73 -10.81 0.33
CA GLY A 600 -5.19 -9.84 -0.66
C GLY A 600 -6.53 -9.16 -0.34
N ILE A 601 -7.12 -9.38 0.84
CA ILE A 601 -8.40 -8.75 1.22
C ILE A 601 -8.32 -7.21 1.25
N ASP A 602 -7.18 -6.68 1.69
CA ASP A 602 -6.93 -5.24 1.77
C ASP A 602 -6.82 -4.60 0.37
N HIS A 603 -6.49 -5.38 -0.66
CA HIS A 603 -6.34 -4.91 -2.04
C HIS A 603 -7.54 -5.29 -2.93
N ARG A 604 -8.64 -5.77 -2.36
CA ARG A 604 -9.82 -6.27 -3.12
C ARG A 604 -10.38 -5.23 -4.10
N ASP A 605 -10.40 -3.96 -3.71
CA ASP A 605 -10.95 -2.88 -4.52
C ASP A 605 -10.03 -2.58 -5.72
N SER A 606 -8.71 -2.69 -5.51
CA SER A 606 -7.69 -2.59 -6.58
C SER A 606 -7.82 -3.74 -7.58
N PHE A 607 -7.94 -4.99 -7.11
CA PHE A 607 -8.15 -6.15 -7.98
C PHE A 607 -9.44 -6.04 -8.82
N ALA A 608 -10.54 -5.62 -8.18
CA ALA A 608 -11.81 -5.42 -8.86
C ALA A 608 -11.74 -4.29 -9.91
N SER A 609 -11.09 -3.18 -9.57
CA SER A 609 -10.91 -2.03 -10.46
C SER A 609 -10.07 -2.39 -11.68
N ILE A 610 -8.94 -3.09 -11.49
CA ILE A 610 -8.09 -3.57 -12.58
C ILE A 610 -8.86 -4.54 -13.48
N SER A 611 -9.57 -5.51 -12.89
CA SER A 611 -10.38 -6.48 -13.64
C SER A 611 -11.47 -5.79 -14.48
N ARG A 612 -12.12 -4.77 -13.91
CA ARG A 612 -13.09 -3.93 -14.62
C ARG A 612 -12.44 -3.17 -15.77
N GLY A 613 -11.25 -2.59 -15.56
CA GLY A 613 -10.50 -1.90 -16.61
C GLY A 613 -10.28 -2.80 -17.84
N PHE A 614 -9.88 -4.07 -17.64
CA PHE A 614 -9.69 -5.00 -18.76
C PHE A 614 -10.97 -5.30 -19.52
N ALA A 615 -12.10 -5.40 -18.82
CA ALA A 615 -13.41 -5.55 -19.43
C ALA A 615 -13.79 -4.30 -20.25
N GLU A 616 -13.50 -3.10 -19.74
CA GLU A 616 -13.74 -1.83 -20.42
C GLU A 616 -12.84 -1.65 -21.65
N ILE A 617 -11.57 -2.04 -21.60
CA ILE A 617 -10.68 -2.08 -22.79
C ILE A 617 -11.29 -2.98 -23.88
N SER A 618 -11.79 -4.15 -23.48
CA SER A 618 -12.39 -5.10 -24.42
C SER A 618 -13.66 -4.52 -25.06
N ALA A 619 -14.47 -3.80 -24.28
CA ALA A 619 -15.65 -3.10 -24.76
C ALA A 619 -15.30 -1.89 -25.64
N ALA A 620 -14.24 -1.14 -25.34
CA ALA A 620 -13.74 -0.03 -26.16
C ALA A 620 -13.27 -0.53 -27.53
N ARG A 621 -12.53 -1.65 -27.58
CA ARG A 621 -12.11 -2.29 -28.84
C ARG A 621 -13.26 -2.74 -29.72
N ARG A 622 -14.30 -3.34 -29.13
CA ARG A 622 -15.50 -3.73 -29.89
C ARG A 622 -16.25 -2.53 -30.49
N ARG A 623 -15.98 -1.32 -29.98
CA ARG A 623 -16.54 -0.05 -30.46
C ARG A 623 -15.58 0.73 -31.36
N ASP A 624 -14.39 0.17 -31.67
CA ASP A 624 -13.31 0.85 -32.38
C ASP A 624 -12.92 2.21 -31.75
N ASP A 625 -12.97 2.30 -30.42
CA ASP A 625 -12.61 3.49 -29.63
C ASP A 625 -11.12 3.43 -29.22
N ASP A 626 -10.23 3.78 -30.15
CA ASP A 626 -8.78 3.73 -29.96
C ASP A 626 -8.32 4.64 -28.81
N THR A 627 -8.91 5.83 -28.65
CA THR A 627 -8.59 6.75 -27.56
C THR A 627 -8.98 6.17 -26.20
N GLY A 628 -10.16 5.55 -26.11
CA GLY A 628 -10.58 4.83 -24.91
C GLY A 628 -9.64 3.68 -24.56
N VAL A 629 -9.18 2.92 -25.57
CA VAL A 629 -8.21 1.83 -25.36
C VAL A 629 -6.87 2.35 -24.83
N GLU A 630 -6.36 3.45 -25.38
CA GLU A 630 -5.09 4.05 -24.96
C GLU A 630 -5.17 4.54 -23.51
N LEU A 631 -6.17 5.36 -23.18
CA LEU A 631 -6.33 5.92 -21.83
C LEU A 631 -6.56 4.83 -20.77
N LEU A 632 -7.37 3.82 -21.07
CA LEU A 632 -7.60 2.71 -20.15
C LEU A 632 -6.36 1.82 -20.01
N SER A 633 -5.56 1.63 -21.07
CA SER A 633 -4.32 0.85 -20.98
C SER A 633 -3.28 1.56 -20.11
N ALA A 634 -3.16 2.88 -20.21
CA ALA A 634 -2.36 3.72 -19.31
C ALA A 634 -2.78 3.55 -17.86
N TRP A 635 -4.07 3.78 -17.58
CA TRP A 635 -4.59 3.66 -16.22
C TRP A 635 -4.42 2.25 -15.62
N ILE A 636 -4.63 1.19 -16.41
CA ILE A 636 -4.41 -0.18 -15.94
C ILE A 636 -2.93 -0.43 -15.65
N ALA A 637 -2.01 0.05 -16.50
CA ALA A 637 -0.59 -0.12 -16.29
C ALA A 637 -0.15 0.51 -14.96
N ASP A 638 -0.54 1.76 -14.73
CA ASP A 638 -0.28 2.48 -13.48
C ASP A 638 -0.88 1.74 -12.28
N ALA A 639 -2.16 1.35 -12.35
CA ALA A 639 -2.82 0.62 -11.26
C ALA A 639 -2.18 -0.75 -10.97
N CYS A 640 -1.65 -1.43 -11.99
CA CYS A 640 -0.93 -2.68 -11.81
C CYS A 640 0.43 -2.47 -11.13
N ASP A 641 1.17 -1.42 -11.50
CA ASP A 641 2.47 -1.10 -10.90
C ASP A 641 2.35 -0.64 -9.44
N ASP A 642 1.35 0.19 -9.14
CA ASP A 642 1.04 0.61 -7.76
C ASP A 642 0.75 -0.62 -6.89
N LEU A 643 -0.11 -1.51 -7.38
CA LEU A 643 -0.48 -2.73 -6.67
C LEU A 643 0.69 -3.71 -6.52
N LEU A 644 1.54 -3.86 -7.55
CA LEU A 644 2.76 -4.65 -7.45
C LEU A 644 3.69 -4.11 -6.36
N THR A 645 3.83 -2.79 -6.27
CA THR A 645 4.67 -2.12 -5.26
C THR A 645 4.12 -2.35 -3.86
N GLU A 646 2.80 -2.26 -3.68
CA GLU A 646 2.13 -2.55 -2.40
C GLU A 646 2.33 -4.01 -1.97
N LEU A 647 2.12 -4.96 -2.90
CA LEU A 647 2.27 -6.39 -2.63
C LEU A 647 3.72 -6.75 -2.26
N ASP A 648 4.71 -6.24 -3.00
CA ASP A 648 6.13 -6.48 -2.71
C ASP A 648 6.58 -5.80 -1.41
N GLY A 649 6.00 -4.65 -1.06
CA GLY A 649 6.22 -3.98 0.23
C GLY A 649 5.65 -4.76 1.42
N SER A 650 4.48 -5.38 1.26
CA SER A 650 3.81 -6.16 2.33
C SER A 650 4.53 -7.46 2.69
N ASP A 651 5.13 -8.15 1.71
CA ASP A 651 5.89 -9.39 1.92
C ASP A 651 7.21 -9.16 2.70
N SER A 652 7.77 -7.94 2.64
CA SER A 652 8.95 -7.57 3.43
C SER A 652 8.65 -7.41 4.93
N GLY A 653 7.39 -7.16 5.30
CA GLY A 653 6.95 -7.01 6.69
C GLY A 653 6.58 -8.33 7.40
N SER A 654 6.01 -9.30 6.66
CA SER A 654 5.59 -10.60 7.22
C SER A 654 6.76 -11.57 7.40
N SER A 655 7.73 -11.57 6.49
CA SER A 655 8.95 -12.39 6.57
C SER A 655 9.79 -12.08 7.82
N GLY A 656 9.82 -10.82 8.26
CA GLY A 656 10.55 -10.40 9.46
C GLY A 656 9.90 -10.85 10.78
N THR A 657 8.59 -11.14 10.79
CA THR A 657 7.88 -11.61 11.99
C THR A 657 7.98 -13.13 12.13
N ASP A 658 7.88 -13.87 11.04
CA ASP A 658 8.02 -15.33 11.04
C ASP A 658 9.48 -15.79 11.29
N ALA A 659 10.47 -15.11 10.70
CA ALA A 659 11.88 -15.41 10.99
C ALA A 659 12.26 -15.13 12.45
N ARG A 660 11.59 -14.18 13.10
CA ARG A 660 11.78 -13.82 14.51
C ARG A 660 11.07 -14.79 15.45
N LEU A 661 9.87 -15.24 15.11
CA LEU A 661 9.17 -16.31 15.84
C LEU A 661 9.90 -17.65 15.74
N GLU A 662 10.48 -17.98 14.58
CA GLU A 662 11.35 -19.17 14.45
C GLU A 662 12.66 -19.06 15.24
N SER A 663 13.21 -17.85 15.39
CA SER A 663 14.40 -17.60 16.22
C SER A 663 14.06 -17.70 17.72
N GLU A 664 12.94 -17.13 18.15
CA GLU A 664 12.49 -17.17 19.55
C GLU A 664 12.05 -18.58 19.98
N LEU A 665 11.43 -19.37 19.07
CA LEU A 665 11.10 -20.77 19.33
C LEU A 665 12.33 -21.68 19.36
N LYS A 666 13.40 -21.34 18.62
CA LYS A 666 14.68 -22.06 18.70
C LYS A 666 15.46 -21.74 19.98
N GLU A 667 15.35 -20.50 20.50
CA GLU A 667 16.01 -20.10 21.76
C GLU A 667 15.28 -20.59 23.02
N GLN A 668 13.96 -20.84 22.96
CA GLN A 668 13.21 -21.42 24.08
C GLN A 668 13.30 -22.96 24.17
N GLY A 669 13.99 -23.60 23.22
CA GLY A 669 14.12 -25.05 23.10
C GLY A 669 15.49 -25.65 23.48
N THR A 670 16.35 -24.91 24.19
CA THR A 670 17.65 -25.42 24.71
C THR A 670 17.79 -25.34 26.21
#